data_AF-A0A1G0HLT2-F1
#
_entry.id   AF-A0A1G0HLT2-F1
#
_cell.length_a   1.000
_cell.length_b   1.000
_cell.length_c   1.000
_cell.angle_alpha   90.00
_cell.angle_beta   90.00
_cell.angle_gamma   90.00
#
_symmetry.space_group_name_H-M   'P 1'
#
loop_
_entity.id
_entity.type
_entity.pdbx_description
1 polymer ?
#
loop_
_entity_poly.entity_id
_entity_poly.type
_entity_poly.pdbx_seq_one_letter_code
_entity_poly.pdbx_strand_id
1 'polypeptide(L)'
;MKNKLLVSSLFINAFLFAQVANAEHVLPVFSGSWYSHADLQYFDSCGQAAFSYSDKSQSAPNLFAQQILNNLPTHANCQWHEIQLTHAREVPLDFPGSRQDWDKLSVNAGLQSPLKAQRDCVNQDGHIIDSRVSYIYPIYTCPATARYGIDRSDYMEGCTTTPVVCNADVVGRELAIYGGHWLGHVGITRGFDSKQVYDQVLEVFKQQPSDEIKVSLNSFDSFKSIPGAEYWGAKFGITDKPILTDSDATKILDAGMAQMNYPFTYTVTWDYHPGGSDAQFVFNQNNQSWDRVFGITEAKFRCDTFVYYSYVAGANLHIIPEYKFPWVPKDMMAVMTSCRNTEGSICATNNLASRTRALMQTAQFESIFSAKELDFKSADAATKAYVTSNQVARQAKLNQFWLLALKYQDDPVKFGYLLDCLASLKPIELMPELIDTFKLQSNQQNKYKLLAAMIASLQFKDAIEMERAHSQVSHVITAQNFIRELLYQETDMNLQKFLVKMYSSVMPAEAARQDIARVLSMHGLQASLSSKERALLELNLAFSTPEQQRQSLPNMMAAHVTESAQDKLWNHALCFVLSGMSPAWIDESMRQSLAHTMDIHKSMLINLSPQSAQTDMPPCHWLSAYATLMTHGDNEKNQFMLSYIRNERDIFAQAYLLSQLNWQLNKQISVDDKVYYRSRFITQLNGKTLLSGSNKKIIMEGVSSVYDHK
;
A
#
# COMPACT_ATOMS: atom_id res chain seq x y z
N MET A 1 11.83 43.61 -58.35
CA MET A 1 10.44 43.93 -57.92
C MET A 1 9.71 42.62 -57.67
N LYS A 2 8.98 42.54 -56.55
CA LYS A 2 7.91 41.59 -56.19
C LYS A 2 8.23 40.09 -56.19
N ASN A 3 8.51 39.54 -54.99
CA ASN A 3 7.63 38.57 -54.31
C ASN A 3 8.36 38.01 -53.07
N LYS A 4 8.08 38.64 -51.91
CA LYS A 4 8.22 38.08 -50.57
C LYS A 4 6.80 37.96 -49.99
N LEU A 5 6.64 37.04 -49.03
CA LEU A 5 5.45 36.69 -48.24
C LEU A 5 4.43 35.77 -48.93
N LEU A 6 4.48 34.47 -48.62
CA LEU A 6 3.32 33.62 -48.25
C LEU A 6 3.71 32.15 -47.99
N VAL A 7 4.69 31.84 -47.12
CA VAL A 7 4.88 30.43 -46.65
C VAL A 7 5.38 30.35 -45.20
N SER A 8 5.05 31.32 -44.34
CA SER A 8 5.55 31.35 -42.95
C SER A 8 4.46 31.31 -41.88
N SER A 9 3.21 31.08 -42.26
CA SER A 9 2.05 31.05 -41.35
C SER A 9 1.34 29.69 -41.26
N LEU A 10 1.84 28.65 -41.93
CA LEU A 10 1.27 27.29 -41.89
C LEU A 10 2.09 26.26 -41.07
N PHE A 11 3.27 26.64 -40.57
CA PHE A 11 4.13 25.77 -39.76
C PHE A 11 4.31 26.20 -38.30
N ILE A 12 3.69 27.30 -37.87
CA ILE A 12 3.80 27.79 -36.47
C ILE A 12 2.57 27.40 -35.62
N ASN A 13 1.51 26.84 -36.19
CA ASN A 13 0.34 26.35 -35.45
C ASN A 13 0.40 24.86 -35.05
N ALA A 14 1.50 24.14 -35.36
CA ALA A 14 1.65 22.73 -35.02
C ALA A 14 2.46 22.46 -33.73
N PHE A 15 2.95 23.51 -33.05
CA PHE A 15 3.83 23.36 -31.86
C PHE A 15 3.38 24.17 -30.63
N LEU A 16 2.15 24.69 -30.63
CA LEU A 16 1.59 25.44 -29.50
C LEU A 16 0.23 24.92 -29.08
N PHE A 17 0.07 23.60 -28.98
CA PHE A 17 -1.02 22.97 -28.22
C PHE A 17 -0.60 21.53 -27.84
N ALA A 18 0.39 21.41 -26.96
CA ALA A 18 0.26 20.41 -25.91
C ALA A 18 -0.87 20.92 -24.99
N GLN A 19 -2.11 20.89 -25.49
CA GLN A 19 -3.26 21.09 -24.63
C GLN A 19 -3.18 19.98 -23.60
N VAL A 20 -3.19 20.38 -22.33
CA VAL A 20 -3.64 19.53 -21.24
C VAL A 20 -4.85 18.77 -21.77
N ALA A 21 -4.73 17.47 -21.98
CA ALA A 21 -5.82 16.66 -22.50
C ALA A 21 -6.89 16.64 -21.41
N ASN A 22 -7.83 17.59 -21.48
CA ASN A 22 -8.95 17.62 -20.57
C ASN A 22 -9.70 16.29 -20.73
N ALA A 23 -10.01 15.66 -19.60
CA ALA A 23 -10.83 14.46 -19.60
C ALA A 23 -12.15 14.77 -20.28
N GLU A 24 -12.54 13.96 -21.27
CA GLU A 24 -13.87 14.03 -21.85
C GLU A 24 -14.67 12.87 -21.27
N HIS A 25 -15.70 13.20 -20.49
CA HIS A 25 -16.73 12.25 -20.10
C HIS A 25 -17.49 11.77 -21.34
N VAL A 26 -17.52 10.46 -21.57
CA VAL A 26 -18.10 9.80 -22.75
C VAL A 26 -19.25 8.89 -22.36
N LEU A 27 -20.28 8.79 -23.19
CA LEU A 27 -21.41 7.92 -22.90
C LEU A 27 -21.06 6.43 -23.13
N PRO A 28 -21.50 5.51 -22.25
CA PRO A 28 -21.37 4.07 -22.48
C PRO A 28 -22.02 3.61 -23.77
N VAL A 29 -21.49 2.53 -24.38
CA VAL A 29 -22.02 1.95 -25.62
C VAL A 29 -22.59 0.56 -25.38
N PHE A 30 -23.65 0.22 -26.10
CA PHE A 30 -24.24 -1.11 -26.04
C PHE A 30 -23.24 -2.15 -26.56
N SER A 31 -22.98 -3.18 -25.75
CA SER A 31 -21.98 -4.23 -26.05
C SER A 31 -22.45 -5.26 -27.08
N GLY A 32 -23.69 -5.18 -27.55
CA GLY A 32 -24.30 -6.20 -28.42
C GLY A 32 -24.86 -7.41 -27.67
N SER A 33 -24.89 -7.39 -26.33
CA SER A 33 -25.32 -8.52 -25.51
C SER A 33 -26.41 -8.14 -24.50
N TRP A 34 -27.27 -9.11 -24.18
CA TRP A 34 -28.36 -9.01 -23.22
C TRP A 34 -28.17 -10.03 -22.10
N TYR A 35 -28.78 -9.76 -20.93
CA TYR A 35 -28.85 -10.72 -19.82
C TYR A 35 -30.21 -10.69 -19.11
N SER A 36 -30.60 -11.79 -18.45
CA SER A 36 -31.77 -11.80 -17.54
C SER A 36 -31.41 -11.78 -16.06
N HIS A 37 -30.20 -12.21 -15.72
CA HIS A 37 -29.71 -12.20 -14.36
C HIS A 37 -28.23 -11.82 -14.33
N ALA A 38 -27.88 -10.95 -13.37
CA ALA A 38 -26.53 -10.50 -13.12
C ALA A 38 -26.23 -10.60 -11.62
N ASP A 39 -25.12 -11.26 -11.30
CA ASP A 39 -24.62 -11.40 -9.95
C ASP A 39 -23.34 -10.57 -9.78
N LEU A 40 -23.39 -9.63 -8.85
CA LEU A 40 -22.24 -8.79 -8.50
C LEU A 40 -21.12 -9.65 -7.91
N GLN A 41 -19.95 -9.60 -8.52
CA GLN A 41 -18.77 -10.38 -8.13
C GLN A 41 -17.84 -9.58 -7.21
N TYR A 42 -17.41 -8.40 -7.66
CA TYR A 42 -16.46 -7.55 -6.92
C TYR A 42 -16.50 -6.10 -7.43
N PHE A 43 -15.77 -5.22 -6.75
CA PHE A 43 -15.46 -3.86 -7.22
C PHE A 43 -14.00 -3.84 -7.62
N ASP A 44 -13.69 -3.30 -8.80
CA ASP A 44 -12.31 -3.04 -9.16
C ASP A 44 -11.72 -1.87 -8.35
N SER A 45 -10.42 -1.62 -8.48
CA SER A 45 -9.73 -0.56 -7.73
C SER A 45 -10.17 0.86 -8.06
N CYS A 46 -11.03 1.04 -9.06
CA CYS A 46 -11.67 2.30 -9.44
C CYS A 46 -13.11 2.41 -8.97
N GLY A 47 -13.63 1.39 -8.27
CA GLY A 47 -15.02 1.32 -7.87
C GLY A 47 -15.98 0.81 -8.95
N GLN A 48 -15.49 0.29 -10.08
CA GLN A 48 -16.37 -0.33 -11.08
C GLN A 48 -16.88 -1.67 -10.54
N ALA A 49 -18.20 -1.82 -10.49
CA ALA A 49 -18.84 -3.09 -10.18
C ALA A 49 -18.65 -4.09 -11.33
N ALA A 50 -18.13 -5.27 -11.02
CA ALA A 50 -17.98 -6.39 -11.96
C ALA A 50 -19.08 -7.43 -11.72
N PHE A 51 -19.72 -7.90 -12.80
CA PHE A 51 -20.85 -8.83 -12.74
C PHE A 51 -20.57 -10.12 -13.52
N SER A 52 -21.12 -11.23 -13.04
CA SER A 52 -21.28 -12.47 -13.81
C SER A 52 -22.72 -12.61 -14.28
N TYR A 53 -22.94 -13.22 -15.43
CA TYR A 53 -24.25 -13.34 -16.05
C TYR A 53 -24.58 -14.84 -16.25
N SER A 54 -25.66 -15.33 -15.63
CA SER A 54 -26.07 -16.74 -15.78
C SER A 54 -26.76 -17.01 -17.12
N ASP A 55 -27.43 -16.00 -17.66
CA ASP A 55 -28.15 -16.04 -18.93
C ASP A 55 -27.69 -14.84 -19.76
N LYS A 56 -26.68 -15.03 -20.61
CA LYS A 56 -26.17 -13.98 -21.50
C LYS A 56 -26.34 -14.40 -22.95
N SER A 57 -26.89 -13.52 -23.78
CA SER A 57 -27.06 -13.78 -25.21
C SER A 57 -26.73 -12.57 -26.07
N GLN A 58 -26.18 -12.83 -27.25
CA GLN A 58 -26.00 -11.83 -28.32
C GLN A 58 -27.18 -11.81 -29.31
N SER A 59 -28.19 -12.65 -29.11
CA SER A 59 -29.37 -12.69 -29.97
C SER A 59 -30.25 -11.46 -29.78
N ALA A 60 -31.14 -11.21 -30.75
CA ALA A 60 -32.19 -10.22 -30.60
C ALA A 60 -33.05 -10.49 -29.34
N PRO A 61 -33.58 -9.45 -28.66
CA PRO A 61 -34.29 -9.60 -27.39
C PRO A 61 -35.47 -10.57 -27.42
N ASN A 62 -36.18 -10.65 -28.55
CA ASN A 62 -37.29 -11.57 -28.75
C ASN A 62 -36.83 -13.04 -28.73
N LEU A 63 -35.73 -13.36 -29.41
CA LEU A 63 -35.15 -14.70 -29.40
C LEU A 63 -34.59 -15.06 -28.04
N PHE A 64 -33.97 -14.10 -27.35
CA PHE A 64 -33.45 -14.32 -26.01
C PHE A 64 -34.59 -14.55 -25.00
N ALA A 65 -35.68 -13.77 -25.09
CA ALA A 65 -36.86 -13.97 -24.26
C ALA A 65 -37.50 -15.35 -24.49
N GLN A 66 -37.54 -15.82 -25.74
CA GLN A 66 -37.96 -17.19 -26.06
C GLN A 66 -37.07 -18.22 -25.37
N GLN A 67 -35.75 -18.06 -25.43
CA GLN A 67 -34.82 -18.99 -24.77
C GLN A 67 -35.06 -19.06 -23.25
N ILE A 68 -35.22 -17.93 -22.58
CA ILE A 68 -35.40 -17.87 -21.13
C ILE A 68 -36.76 -18.46 -20.70
N LEU A 69 -37.82 -18.19 -21.46
CA LEU A 69 -39.20 -18.57 -21.11
C LEU A 69 -39.65 -19.92 -21.74
N ASN A 70 -38.71 -20.72 -22.28
CA ASN A 70 -39.02 -21.98 -22.96
C ASN A 70 -39.06 -23.23 -22.05
N ASN A 71 -38.40 -23.20 -20.88
CA ASN A 71 -38.45 -24.31 -19.92
C ASN A 71 -39.74 -24.24 -19.09
N LEU A 72 -40.74 -25.06 -19.39
CA LEU A 72 -42.10 -24.95 -18.82
C LEU A 72 -42.59 -26.27 -18.19
N PRO A 73 -43.29 -26.23 -17.03
CA PRO A 73 -44.17 -27.31 -16.59
C PRO A 73 -45.39 -27.41 -17.50
N THR A 74 -45.85 -28.63 -17.78
CA THR A 74 -47.01 -28.88 -18.64
C THR A 74 -48.31 -28.82 -17.83
N HIS A 75 -49.13 -27.80 -18.05
CA HIS A 75 -50.55 -27.84 -17.65
C HIS A 75 -51.36 -28.40 -18.83
N ALA A 76 -52.15 -29.46 -18.60
CA ALA A 76 -52.83 -30.18 -19.68
C ALA A 76 -53.88 -29.35 -20.45
N ASN A 77 -54.37 -28.27 -19.86
CA ASN A 77 -55.35 -27.34 -20.43
C ASN A 77 -54.74 -25.97 -20.77
N CYS A 78 -53.43 -25.88 -20.93
CA CYS A 78 -52.70 -24.63 -21.15
C CYS A 78 -52.26 -24.46 -22.60
N GLN A 79 -52.63 -23.33 -23.23
CA GLN A 79 -52.00 -22.86 -24.46
C GLN A 79 -51.19 -21.60 -24.17
N TRP A 80 -49.86 -21.70 -24.34
CA TRP A 80 -48.96 -20.56 -24.17
C TRP A 80 -49.08 -19.59 -25.34
N HIS A 81 -49.35 -18.32 -25.04
CA HIS A 81 -49.32 -17.25 -26.03
C HIS A 81 -47.90 -16.87 -26.45
N GLU A 82 -47.82 -16.02 -27.48
CA GLU A 82 -46.58 -15.37 -27.89
C GLU A 82 -46.04 -14.48 -26.77
N ILE A 83 -44.71 -14.36 -26.72
CA ILE A 83 -44.03 -13.54 -25.71
C ILE A 83 -44.28 -12.07 -26.01
N GLN A 84 -44.76 -11.36 -24.99
CA GLN A 84 -44.92 -9.91 -25.02
C GLN A 84 -43.69 -9.25 -24.42
N LEU A 85 -43.10 -8.31 -25.16
CA LEU A 85 -42.00 -7.47 -24.69
C LEU A 85 -42.53 -6.07 -24.42
N THR A 86 -42.30 -5.57 -23.22
CA THR A 86 -42.65 -4.19 -22.82
C THR A 86 -41.42 -3.49 -22.27
N HIS A 87 -41.26 -2.19 -22.54
CA HIS A 87 -40.12 -1.44 -22.03
C HIS A 87 -40.19 -1.28 -20.51
N ALA A 88 -39.07 -1.56 -19.84
CA ALA A 88 -38.86 -1.26 -18.43
C ALA A 88 -38.03 0.03 -18.29
N ARG A 89 -38.33 0.84 -17.27
CA ARG A 89 -37.71 2.17 -17.02
C ARG A 89 -36.49 2.14 -16.09
N GLU A 90 -36.06 0.94 -15.71
CA GLU A 90 -34.96 0.73 -14.78
C GLU A 90 -33.61 0.97 -15.47
N VAL A 91 -32.59 1.37 -14.71
CA VAL A 91 -31.21 1.35 -15.21
C VAL A 91 -30.65 -0.04 -14.92
N PRO A 92 -29.98 -0.70 -15.88
CA PRO A 92 -29.26 -1.95 -15.61
C PRO A 92 -28.30 -1.79 -14.43
N LEU A 93 -28.24 -2.79 -13.55
CA LEU A 93 -27.38 -2.74 -12.36
C LEU A 93 -25.89 -2.67 -12.71
N ASP A 94 -25.52 -3.14 -13.90
CA ASP A 94 -24.18 -3.19 -14.46
C ASP A 94 -23.87 -2.02 -15.42
N PHE A 95 -24.73 -1.00 -15.47
CA PHE A 95 -24.51 0.16 -16.32
C PHE A 95 -23.27 0.96 -15.85
N PRO A 96 -22.24 1.15 -16.70
CA PRO A 96 -20.98 1.78 -16.30
C PRO A 96 -21.06 3.31 -16.42
N GLY A 97 -22.00 3.93 -15.73
CA GLY A 97 -22.23 5.37 -15.75
C GLY A 97 -23.26 5.83 -14.73
N SER A 98 -23.44 7.14 -14.61
CA SER A 98 -24.43 7.73 -13.71
C SER A 98 -25.85 7.62 -14.26
N ARG A 99 -26.86 7.91 -13.42
CA ARG A 99 -28.25 8.04 -13.88
C ARG A 99 -28.39 9.14 -14.95
N GLN A 100 -27.58 10.19 -14.87
CA GLN A 100 -27.60 11.26 -15.86
C GLN A 100 -27.10 10.77 -17.23
N ASP A 101 -26.13 9.85 -17.26
CA ASP A 101 -25.62 9.27 -18.51
C ASP A 101 -26.64 8.34 -19.16
N TRP A 102 -27.36 7.59 -18.33
CA TRP A 102 -28.51 6.79 -18.77
C TRP A 102 -29.58 7.67 -19.42
N ASP A 103 -29.95 8.77 -18.76
CA ASP A 103 -30.94 9.70 -19.27
C ASP A 103 -30.44 10.40 -20.55
N LYS A 104 -29.15 10.77 -20.65
CA LYS A 104 -28.55 11.33 -21.88
C LYS A 104 -28.55 10.33 -23.05
N LEU A 105 -28.21 9.07 -22.81
CA LEU A 105 -28.28 8.01 -23.82
C LEU A 105 -29.70 7.83 -24.36
N SER A 106 -30.69 7.92 -23.47
CA SER A 106 -32.11 7.79 -23.82
C SER A 106 -32.60 8.88 -24.78
N VAL A 107 -32.01 10.09 -24.70
CA VAL A 107 -32.41 11.25 -25.51
C VAL A 107 -31.64 11.34 -26.84
N ASN A 108 -30.36 10.94 -26.87
CA ASN A 108 -29.45 11.31 -27.96
C ASN A 108 -28.85 10.14 -28.77
N ALA A 109 -28.94 8.88 -28.33
CA ALA A 109 -28.06 7.81 -28.86
C ALA A 109 -28.71 6.47 -29.24
N GLY A 110 -30.04 6.37 -29.40
CA GLY A 110 -30.67 5.11 -29.78
C GLY A 110 -30.53 4.00 -28.72
N LEU A 111 -30.73 4.39 -27.45
CA LEU A 111 -30.65 3.53 -26.27
C LEU A 111 -31.40 2.20 -26.49
N GLN A 112 -30.70 1.09 -26.26
CA GLN A 112 -31.34 -0.18 -25.96
C GLN A 112 -31.87 -0.12 -24.52
N SER A 113 -33.19 -0.11 -24.36
CA SER A 113 -33.84 -0.07 -23.05
C SER A 113 -34.04 -1.48 -22.48
N PRO A 114 -34.03 -1.66 -21.15
CA PRO A 114 -34.48 -2.90 -20.53
C PRO A 114 -35.89 -3.28 -20.95
N LEU A 115 -36.15 -4.57 -20.99
CA LEU A 115 -37.41 -5.15 -21.44
C LEU A 115 -37.95 -6.09 -20.37
N LYS A 116 -39.25 -6.01 -20.11
CA LYS A 116 -40.02 -7.03 -19.40
C LYS A 116 -40.60 -7.98 -20.43
N ALA A 117 -40.15 -9.23 -20.40
CA ALA A 117 -40.69 -10.33 -21.18
C ALA A 117 -41.76 -11.04 -20.36
N GLN A 118 -42.96 -11.16 -20.91
CA GLN A 118 -44.07 -11.87 -20.29
C GLN A 118 -44.64 -12.89 -21.26
N ARG A 119 -44.93 -14.09 -20.74
CA ARG A 119 -45.63 -15.14 -21.48
C ARG A 119 -46.76 -15.66 -20.61
N ASP A 120 -47.97 -15.55 -21.14
CA ASP A 120 -49.18 -16.00 -20.45
C ASP A 120 -49.64 -17.34 -21.02
N CYS A 121 -50.11 -18.20 -20.12
CA CYS A 121 -50.75 -19.46 -20.41
C CYS A 121 -52.25 -19.28 -20.21
N VAL A 122 -53.03 -19.61 -21.23
CA VAL A 122 -54.47 -19.39 -21.23
C VAL A 122 -55.19 -20.73 -21.34
N ASN A 123 -56.29 -20.88 -20.61
CA ASN A 123 -57.16 -22.04 -20.73
C ASN A 123 -58.13 -21.90 -21.93
N GLN A 124 -58.93 -22.94 -22.17
CA GLN A 124 -59.91 -22.96 -23.28
C GLN A 124 -60.97 -21.86 -23.19
N ASP A 125 -61.22 -21.31 -22.00
CA ASP A 125 -62.17 -20.23 -21.75
C ASP A 125 -61.55 -18.83 -21.90
N GLY A 126 -60.26 -18.74 -22.24
CA GLY A 126 -59.54 -17.47 -22.39
C GLY A 126 -59.06 -16.85 -21.06
N HIS A 127 -59.10 -17.59 -19.95
CA HIS A 127 -58.54 -17.16 -18.67
C HIS A 127 -57.05 -17.50 -18.56
N ILE A 128 -56.25 -16.53 -18.12
CA ILE A 128 -54.83 -16.74 -17.82
C ILE A 128 -54.73 -17.63 -16.57
N ILE A 129 -54.15 -18.81 -16.72
CA ILE A 129 -54.02 -19.82 -15.65
C ILE A 129 -52.55 -20.00 -15.18
N ASP A 130 -51.57 -19.58 -15.96
CA ASP A 130 -50.16 -19.41 -15.54
C ASP A 130 -49.55 -18.20 -16.27
N SER A 131 -48.55 -17.55 -15.69
CA SER A 131 -47.84 -16.44 -16.31
C SER A 131 -46.38 -16.46 -15.87
N ARG A 132 -45.48 -16.34 -16.86
CA ARG A 132 -44.04 -16.23 -16.62
C ARG A 132 -43.57 -14.86 -17.02
N VAL A 133 -42.80 -14.25 -16.13
CA VAL A 133 -42.20 -12.94 -16.34
C VAL A 133 -40.69 -13.06 -16.13
N SER A 134 -39.92 -12.52 -17.08
CA SER A 134 -38.49 -12.29 -16.93
C SER A 134 -38.16 -10.87 -17.33
N TYR A 135 -37.12 -10.32 -16.75
CA TYR A 135 -36.52 -9.06 -17.20
C TYR A 135 -35.31 -9.37 -18.07
N ILE A 136 -35.08 -8.52 -19.06
CA ILE A 136 -33.98 -8.62 -20.00
C ILE A 136 -33.31 -7.26 -20.06
N TYR A 137 -32.04 -7.23 -19.69
CA TYR A 137 -31.25 -6.03 -19.55
C TYR A 137 -30.15 -6.00 -20.63
N PRO A 138 -29.96 -4.85 -21.29
CA PRO A 138 -28.85 -4.63 -22.20
C PRO A 138 -27.54 -4.41 -21.42
N ILE A 139 -26.45 -5.02 -21.89
CA ILE A 139 -25.11 -4.80 -21.32
C ILE A 139 -24.46 -3.62 -22.02
N TYR A 140 -24.06 -2.61 -21.24
CA TYR A 140 -23.28 -1.46 -21.70
C TYR A 140 -21.82 -1.56 -21.25
N THR A 141 -20.90 -1.05 -22.06
CA THR A 141 -19.46 -1.00 -21.77
C THR A 141 -18.91 0.37 -22.12
N CYS A 142 -17.81 0.78 -21.48
CA CYS A 142 -17.09 1.96 -21.94
C CYS A 142 -16.54 1.73 -23.36
N PRO A 143 -16.57 2.77 -24.23
CA PRO A 143 -15.92 2.72 -25.54
C PRO A 143 -14.45 2.28 -25.45
N ALA A 144 -13.88 1.73 -26.51
CA ALA A 144 -12.49 1.26 -26.52
C ALA A 144 -11.47 2.36 -26.12
N THR A 145 -11.79 3.62 -26.42
CA THR A 145 -11.00 4.82 -26.11
C THR A 145 -11.23 5.39 -24.71
N ALA A 146 -12.14 4.81 -23.93
CA ALA A 146 -12.49 5.26 -22.59
C ALA A 146 -12.46 4.10 -21.59
N ARG A 147 -12.43 4.42 -20.30
CA ARG A 147 -12.50 3.45 -19.20
C ARG A 147 -13.42 4.00 -18.12
N TYR A 148 -13.96 3.11 -17.29
CA TYR A 148 -14.69 3.56 -16.12
C TYR A 148 -13.72 4.26 -15.16
N GLY A 149 -14.14 5.36 -14.58
CA GLY A 149 -13.43 6.09 -13.55
C GLY A 149 -14.14 7.39 -13.22
N ILE A 150 -13.42 8.31 -12.57
CA ILE A 150 -13.95 9.62 -12.23
C ILE A 150 -13.31 10.66 -13.10
N ASP A 151 -14.11 11.58 -13.62
CA ASP A 151 -13.64 12.74 -14.34
C ASP A 151 -12.92 13.69 -13.37
N ARG A 152 -11.70 14.12 -13.74
CA ARG A 152 -10.86 15.02 -12.91
C ARG A 152 -11.46 16.41 -12.73
N SER A 153 -12.33 16.85 -13.65
CA SER A 153 -12.82 18.22 -13.73
C SER A 153 -14.12 18.45 -12.96
N ASP A 154 -15.05 17.51 -13.03
CA ASP A 154 -16.38 17.61 -12.43
C ASP A 154 -16.68 16.52 -11.37
N TYR A 155 -15.72 15.63 -11.13
CA TYR A 155 -15.81 14.52 -10.17
C TYR A 155 -16.98 13.57 -10.42
N MET A 156 -17.48 13.47 -11.66
CA MET A 156 -18.51 12.51 -12.01
C MET A 156 -17.93 11.13 -12.33
N GLU A 157 -18.58 10.09 -11.83
CA GLU A 157 -18.30 8.69 -12.18
C GLU A 157 -18.90 8.32 -13.54
N GLY A 158 -18.11 7.66 -14.38
CA GLY A 158 -18.57 7.14 -15.66
C GLY A 158 -17.43 6.76 -16.59
N CYS A 159 -17.73 6.66 -17.89
CA CYS A 159 -16.71 6.36 -18.89
C CYS A 159 -15.95 7.65 -19.24
N THR A 160 -14.63 7.65 -19.04
CA THR A 160 -13.76 8.81 -19.26
C THR A 160 -12.56 8.42 -20.11
N THR A 161 -12.07 9.35 -20.92
CA THR A 161 -10.87 9.14 -21.77
C THR A 161 -9.56 9.21 -20.98
N THR A 162 -9.53 9.97 -19.89
CA THR A 162 -8.39 10.11 -18.97
C THR A 162 -8.87 10.13 -17.50
N PRO A 163 -9.28 8.98 -16.94
CA PRO A 163 -9.81 8.93 -15.57
C PRO A 163 -8.80 9.45 -14.53
N VAL A 164 -9.29 9.91 -13.37
CA VAL A 164 -8.46 10.00 -12.16
C VAL A 164 -7.75 8.66 -11.96
N VAL A 165 -6.53 8.69 -11.43
CA VAL A 165 -5.82 7.45 -11.07
C VAL A 165 -6.65 6.68 -10.05
N CYS A 166 -6.55 5.36 -10.06
CA CYS A 166 -7.28 4.51 -9.13
C CYS A 166 -6.39 4.07 -7.98
N ASN A 167 -6.97 3.45 -6.95
CA ASN A 167 -6.15 2.94 -5.86
C ASN A 167 -5.20 1.86 -6.39
N ALA A 168 -3.98 1.90 -5.87
CA ALA A 168 -2.92 0.96 -6.15
C ALA A 168 -2.37 0.93 -7.59
N ASP A 169 -2.71 1.85 -8.49
CA ASP A 169 -1.98 1.90 -9.77
C ASP A 169 -0.51 2.26 -9.53
N VAL A 170 0.38 1.74 -10.37
CA VAL A 170 1.80 2.08 -10.35
C VAL A 170 2.05 3.19 -11.35
N VAL A 171 2.64 4.27 -10.88
CA VAL A 171 3.02 5.42 -11.69
C VAL A 171 4.53 5.51 -11.78
N GLY A 172 5.05 6.04 -12.88
CA GLY A 172 6.49 6.20 -13.03
C GLY A 172 6.92 7.42 -13.83
N ARG A 173 8.18 7.81 -13.65
CA ARG A 173 8.83 8.95 -14.32
C ARG A 173 10.35 8.78 -14.33
N GLU A 174 11.05 9.50 -15.19
CA GLU A 174 12.50 9.63 -15.11
C GLU A 174 12.90 10.31 -13.79
N LEU A 175 14.11 10.05 -13.30
CA LEU A 175 14.60 10.66 -12.07
C LEU A 175 15.36 11.93 -12.40
N ALA A 176 14.96 13.08 -11.87
CA ALA A 176 15.63 14.36 -12.08
C ALA A 176 16.90 14.52 -11.20
N ILE A 177 17.83 13.57 -11.28
CA ILE A 177 19.14 13.63 -10.60
C ILE A 177 20.24 13.36 -11.62
N TYR A 178 21.28 14.20 -11.62
CA TYR A 178 22.44 14.09 -12.50
C TYR A 178 23.10 12.71 -12.36
N GLY A 179 23.17 11.95 -13.47
CA GLY A 179 23.72 10.58 -13.49
C GLY A 179 22.76 9.47 -13.02
N GLY A 180 21.53 9.80 -12.61
CA GLY A 180 20.51 8.84 -12.14
C GLY A 180 19.27 8.74 -13.04
N HIS A 181 19.24 9.47 -14.17
CA HIS A 181 18.08 9.52 -15.06
C HIS A 181 17.58 8.12 -15.45
N TRP A 182 18.48 7.20 -15.83
CA TRP A 182 18.14 5.87 -16.35
C TRP A 182 17.50 4.90 -15.34
N LEU A 183 17.69 5.10 -14.03
CA LEU A 183 16.99 4.32 -12.99
C LEU A 183 15.48 4.61 -12.99
N GLY A 184 15.16 5.89 -13.18
CA GLY A 184 13.87 6.50 -12.95
C GLY A 184 13.24 6.20 -11.58
N HIS A 185 11.94 6.42 -11.48
CA HIS A 185 11.23 6.48 -10.20
C HIS A 185 9.81 5.97 -10.33
N VAL A 186 9.30 5.30 -9.30
CA VAL A 186 7.93 4.76 -9.25
C VAL A 186 7.24 5.06 -7.92
N GLY A 187 5.91 5.08 -7.95
CA GLY A 187 5.04 5.22 -6.77
C GLY A 187 3.71 4.51 -6.96
N ILE A 188 2.89 4.51 -5.91
CA ILE A 188 1.55 3.89 -5.88
C ILE A 188 0.50 4.99 -5.77
N THR A 189 -0.52 4.99 -6.61
CA THR A 189 -1.58 5.99 -6.55
C THR A 189 -2.59 5.66 -5.45
N ARG A 190 -2.97 6.70 -4.71
CA ARG A 190 -4.18 6.73 -3.90
C ARG A 190 -5.12 7.66 -4.65
N GLY A 191 -6.17 7.09 -5.22
CA GLY A 191 -6.96 7.63 -6.33
C GLY A 191 -8.40 7.96 -5.99
N PHE A 192 -9.18 6.94 -5.66
CA PHE A 192 -10.58 7.11 -5.30
C PHE A 192 -10.93 6.16 -4.17
N ASP A 193 -11.60 6.67 -3.16
CA ASP A 193 -12.46 5.87 -2.30
C ASP A 193 -13.91 6.33 -2.51
N SER A 194 -14.87 5.45 -2.30
CA SER A 194 -16.33 5.63 -2.32
C SER A 194 -16.91 6.92 -1.70
N LYS A 195 -16.09 7.73 -1.01
CA LYS A 195 -16.46 8.99 -0.36
C LYS A 195 -15.61 10.19 -0.79
N GLN A 196 -14.47 9.99 -1.46
CA GLN A 196 -13.50 11.05 -1.76
C GLN A 196 -12.54 10.65 -2.89
N VAL A 197 -12.28 11.59 -3.80
CA VAL A 197 -11.17 11.49 -4.76
C VAL A 197 -9.90 12.00 -4.09
N TYR A 198 -8.88 11.15 -4.06
CA TYR A 198 -7.53 11.47 -3.64
C TYR A 198 -6.70 11.51 -4.93
N ASP A 199 -6.12 12.64 -5.35
CA ASP A 199 -5.19 12.64 -6.50
C ASP A 199 -3.77 12.65 -5.93
N GLN A 200 -3.38 11.54 -5.29
CA GLN A 200 -2.13 11.42 -4.53
C GLN A 200 -1.28 10.22 -5.00
N VAL A 201 0.03 10.33 -4.78
CA VAL A 201 1.01 9.26 -4.98
C VAL A 201 1.70 8.99 -3.64
N LEU A 202 1.57 7.76 -3.17
CA LEU A 202 2.36 7.19 -2.12
C LEU A 202 3.71 6.75 -2.70
N GLU A 203 4.78 7.43 -2.30
CA GLU A 203 6.13 7.19 -2.83
C GLU A 203 7.19 7.35 -1.75
N VAL A 204 8.37 6.78 -2.03
CA VAL A 204 9.60 7.05 -1.30
C VAL A 204 10.35 8.15 -2.04
N PHE A 205 10.24 9.40 -1.59
CA PHE A 205 10.91 10.51 -2.27
C PHE A 205 11.28 11.63 -1.29
N LYS A 206 12.04 12.61 -1.77
CA LYS A 206 12.38 13.81 -1.01
C LYS A 206 11.10 14.59 -0.69
N GLN A 207 10.81 14.79 0.59
CA GLN A 207 9.76 15.69 1.02
C GLN A 207 10.26 17.14 0.92
N GLN A 208 9.54 17.97 0.18
CA GLN A 208 9.78 19.41 0.15
C GLN A 208 9.02 20.08 1.32
N PRO A 209 9.63 21.05 2.03
CA PRO A 209 10.94 21.66 1.82
C PRO A 209 12.10 21.03 2.62
N SER A 210 11.88 19.94 3.37
CA SER A 210 12.88 19.40 4.31
C SER A 210 14.03 18.62 3.65
N ASP A 211 13.91 18.30 2.36
CA ASP A 211 14.79 17.41 1.59
C ASP A 211 14.97 16.01 2.22
N GLU A 212 14.17 15.67 3.24
CA GLU A 212 14.14 14.37 3.91
C GLU A 212 13.57 13.33 2.95
N ILE A 213 14.30 12.24 2.69
CA ILE A 213 13.76 11.12 1.91
C ILE A 213 12.98 10.22 2.86
N LYS A 214 11.69 10.01 2.60
CA LYS A 214 10.84 9.11 3.37
C LYS A 214 9.65 8.61 2.55
N VAL A 215 8.87 7.71 3.13
CA VAL A 215 7.54 7.37 2.61
C VAL A 215 6.61 8.56 2.86
N SER A 216 5.98 9.06 1.80
CA SER A 216 5.08 10.21 1.86
C SER A 216 3.97 10.13 0.82
N LEU A 217 2.86 10.82 1.09
CA LEU A 217 1.82 11.11 0.10
C LEU A 217 2.09 12.47 -0.53
N ASN A 218 2.38 12.48 -1.83
CA ASN A 218 2.51 13.70 -2.63
C ASN A 218 1.31 13.85 -3.55
N SER A 219 1.02 15.05 -4.05
CA SER A 219 -0.03 15.19 -5.07
C SER A 219 0.42 14.55 -6.38
N PHE A 220 -0.51 13.94 -7.10
CA PHE A 220 -0.23 13.31 -8.40
C PHE A 220 0.31 14.32 -9.42
N ASP A 221 -0.18 15.55 -9.41
CA ASP A 221 0.37 16.62 -10.25
C ASP A 221 1.83 16.93 -9.90
N SER A 222 2.19 17.02 -8.62
CA SER A 222 3.59 17.23 -8.21
C SER A 222 4.49 16.04 -8.60
N PHE A 223 3.92 14.83 -8.67
CA PHE A 223 4.63 13.68 -9.21
C PHE A 223 4.86 13.82 -10.72
N LYS A 224 3.88 14.29 -11.48
CA LYS A 224 4.02 14.44 -12.94
C LYS A 224 4.93 15.60 -13.35
N SER A 225 4.90 16.70 -12.61
CA SER A 225 5.46 17.98 -13.05
C SER A 225 6.88 18.27 -12.55
N ILE A 226 7.68 17.25 -12.18
CA ILE A 226 9.06 17.51 -11.76
C ILE A 226 9.90 17.97 -12.96
N PRO A 227 10.55 19.15 -12.90
CA PRO A 227 11.40 19.62 -13.99
C PRO A 227 12.53 18.63 -14.32
N GLY A 228 12.68 18.30 -15.60
CA GLY A 228 13.71 17.38 -16.08
C GLY A 228 13.44 15.88 -15.82
N ALA A 229 12.25 15.54 -15.31
CA ALA A 229 11.79 14.17 -15.13
C ALA A 229 10.58 13.90 -16.03
N GLU A 230 10.77 13.21 -17.15
CA GLU A 230 9.68 12.83 -18.06
C GLU A 230 8.73 11.81 -17.39
N TYR A 231 7.43 12.07 -17.44
CA TYR A 231 6.41 11.17 -16.91
C TYR A 231 6.17 9.97 -17.85
N TRP A 232 6.22 8.76 -17.30
CA TRP A 232 6.09 7.52 -18.07
C TRP A 232 4.65 7.02 -18.20
N GLY A 233 3.77 7.40 -17.28
CA GLY A 233 2.36 6.99 -17.27
C GLY A 233 1.93 6.34 -15.95
N ALA A 234 0.67 5.90 -15.92
CA ALA A 234 0.06 5.13 -14.83
C ALA A 234 -0.38 3.77 -15.37
N LYS A 235 0.03 2.68 -14.71
CA LYS A 235 -0.27 1.30 -15.10
C LYS A 235 -0.83 0.48 -13.96
N PHE A 236 -1.65 -0.50 -14.29
CA PHE A 236 -2.33 -1.36 -13.32
C PHE A 236 -2.45 -2.79 -13.83
N GLY A 237 -2.82 -3.69 -12.93
CA GLY A 237 -3.00 -5.11 -13.21
C GLY A 237 -1.67 -5.83 -13.43
N ILE A 238 -1.67 -7.12 -13.14
CA ILE A 238 -0.58 -8.04 -13.42
C ILE A 238 -1.10 -9.23 -14.23
N THR A 239 -0.22 -10.02 -14.85
CA THR A 239 -0.62 -11.09 -15.78
C THR A 239 -1.67 -12.04 -15.20
N ASP A 240 -1.50 -12.46 -13.95
CA ASP A 240 -2.42 -13.41 -13.30
C ASP A 240 -3.60 -12.73 -12.62
N LYS A 241 -3.59 -11.40 -12.52
CA LYS A 241 -4.64 -10.57 -11.92
C LYS A 241 -4.72 -9.22 -12.67
N PRO A 242 -5.27 -9.23 -13.90
CA PRO A 242 -5.29 -8.05 -14.77
C PRO A 242 -6.20 -6.93 -14.24
N ILE A 243 -7.08 -7.26 -13.30
CA ILE A 243 -7.94 -6.33 -12.58
C ILE A 243 -7.66 -6.50 -11.08
N LEU A 244 -7.23 -5.43 -10.42
CA LEU A 244 -7.11 -5.36 -8.97
C LEU A 244 -8.49 -5.03 -8.38
N THR A 245 -8.89 -5.71 -7.31
CA THR A 245 -10.11 -5.35 -6.59
C THR A 245 -9.85 -4.16 -5.68
N ASP A 246 -10.90 -3.42 -5.31
CA ASP A 246 -10.82 -2.33 -4.33
C ASP A 246 -10.26 -2.80 -2.97
N SER A 247 -10.59 -4.04 -2.57
CA SER A 247 -10.04 -4.64 -1.34
C SER A 247 -8.54 -4.89 -1.45
N ASP A 248 -8.06 -5.43 -2.58
CA ASP A 248 -6.62 -5.58 -2.80
C ASP A 248 -5.93 -4.22 -2.79
N ALA A 249 -6.47 -3.27 -3.54
CA ALA A 249 -5.89 -1.94 -3.68
C ALA A 249 -5.80 -1.20 -2.33
N THR A 250 -6.85 -1.28 -1.52
CA THR A 250 -6.87 -0.75 -0.16
C THR A 250 -5.78 -1.38 0.70
N LYS A 251 -5.68 -2.71 0.71
CA LYS A 251 -4.64 -3.42 1.50
C LYS A 251 -3.21 -3.08 1.06
N ILE A 252 -2.99 -2.92 -0.25
CA ILE A 252 -1.70 -2.49 -0.82
C ILE A 252 -1.33 -1.10 -0.29
N LEU A 253 -2.28 -0.16 -0.35
CA LEU A 253 -2.08 1.20 0.16
C LEU A 253 -1.84 1.22 1.66
N ASP A 254 -2.63 0.49 2.45
CA ASP A 254 -2.48 0.42 3.90
C ASP A 254 -1.11 -0.14 4.31
N ALA A 255 -0.64 -1.19 3.63
CA ALA A 255 0.69 -1.75 3.87
C ALA A 255 1.81 -0.73 3.57
N GLY A 256 1.68 0.03 2.47
CA GLY A 256 2.63 1.09 2.13
C GLY A 256 2.57 2.28 3.10
N MET A 257 1.37 2.76 3.45
CA MET A 257 1.16 3.88 4.37
C MET A 257 1.64 3.56 5.79
N ALA A 258 1.57 2.30 6.21
CA ALA A 258 2.12 1.87 7.50
C ALA A 258 3.62 2.15 7.63
N GLN A 259 4.35 2.18 6.51
CA GLN A 259 5.78 2.49 6.49
C GLN A 259 6.08 3.98 6.76
N MET A 260 5.08 4.87 6.69
CA MET A 260 5.21 6.30 7.05
C MET A 260 5.40 6.56 8.54
N ASN A 261 5.22 5.53 9.38
CA ASN A 261 5.27 5.64 10.84
C ASN A 261 6.58 5.16 11.44
N TYR A 262 7.46 4.59 10.63
CA TYR A 262 8.77 4.15 11.06
C TYR A 262 9.85 5.19 10.68
N PRO A 263 10.97 5.24 11.41
CA PRO A 263 12.18 5.90 10.93
C PRO A 263 12.53 5.35 9.54
N PHE A 264 13.11 6.16 8.67
CA PHE A 264 13.26 5.77 7.26
C PHE A 264 14.70 5.96 6.75
N THR A 265 15.28 4.90 6.19
CA THR A 265 16.57 4.94 5.48
C THR A 265 16.34 4.63 4.00
N TYR A 266 16.62 5.58 3.11
CA TYR A 266 16.60 5.29 1.67
C TYR A 266 17.72 4.32 1.30
N THR A 267 17.47 3.28 0.51
CA THR A 267 18.53 2.42 -0.05
C THR A 267 18.56 2.49 -1.57
N VAL A 268 19.75 2.29 -2.13
CA VAL A 268 19.95 2.10 -3.58
C VAL A 268 20.32 0.66 -3.94
N THR A 269 20.44 -0.21 -2.94
CA THR A 269 20.87 -1.61 -3.07
C THR A 269 19.70 -2.58 -3.06
N TRP A 270 20.03 -3.86 -3.20
CA TRP A 270 19.12 -4.96 -3.00
C TRP A 270 18.63 -5.19 -1.56
N ASP A 271 19.31 -4.62 -0.57
CA ASP A 271 19.00 -4.81 0.85
C ASP A 271 17.91 -3.83 1.28
N TYR A 272 16.65 -4.30 1.26
CA TYR A 272 15.48 -3.56 1.71
C TYR A 272 14.71 -4.37 2.77
N HIS A 273 14.03 -3.67 3.67
CA HIS A 273 13.16 -4.28 4.68
C HIS A 273 12.09 -3.31 5.15
N PRO A 274 10.91 -3.80 5.57
CA PRO A 274 9.93 -2.96 6.24
C PRO A 274 10.44 -2.46 7.59
N GLY A 275 9.93 -1.31 7.98
CA GLY A 275 9.97 -0.83 9.34
C GLY A 275 9.05 -1.69 10.20
N GLY A 276 9.43 -1.83 11.45
CA GLY A 276 8.74 -2.70 12.39
C GLY A 276 9.23 -2.47 13.81
N SER A 277 8.66 -3.23 14.73
CA SER A 277 9.12 -3.23 16.11
C SER A 277 9.13 -4.66 16.64
N ASP A 278 10.20 -5.03 17.32
CA ASP A 278 10.38 -6.38 17.84
C ASP A 278 11.29 -6.36 19.08
N ALA A 279 11.30 -7.46 19.81
CA ALA A 279 12.24 -7.68 20.89
C ALA A 279 13.66 -7.81 20.35
N GLN A 280 14.59 -7.15 21.04
CA GLN A 280 16.01 -7.20 20.74
C GLN A 280 16.81 -7.00 22.04
N PHE A 281 18.12 -7.16 21.94
CA PHE A 281 19.02 -7.04 23.08
C PHE A 281 19.91 -5.82 22.95
N VAL A 282 20.10 -5.09 24.05
CA VAL A 282 21.00 -3.95 24.16
C VAL A 282 21.96 -4.17 25.32
N PHE A 283 23.23 -3.78 25.15
CA PHE A 283 24.21 -3.90 26.22
C PHE A 283 24.05 -2.76 27.22
N ASN A 284 23.98 -3.09 28.51
CA ASN A 284 23.90 -2.14 29.59
C ASN A 284 25.26 -2.03 30.29
N GLN A 285 25.92 -0.89 30.08
CA GLN A 285 27.26 -0.65 30.58
C GLN A 285 27.33 -0.55 32.11
N ASN A 286 26.22 -0.18 32.78
CA ASN A 286 26.20 0.05 34.22
C ASN A 286 26.24 -1.26 35.01
N ASN A 287 25.52 -2.28 34.55
CA ASN A 287 25.43 -3.60 35.19
C ASN A 287 26.18 -4.70 34.42
N GLN A 288 26.79 -4.35 33.27
CA GLN A 288 27.54 -5.26 32.40
C GLN A 288 26.68 -6.46 31.92
N SER A 289 25.38 -6.25 31.71
CA SER A 289 24.45 -7.26 31.20
C SER A 289 23.80 -6.87 29.88
N TRP A 290 23.16 -7.84 29.24
CA TRP A 290 22.32 -7.60 28.07
C TRP A 290 20.86 -7.51 28.49
N ASP A 291 20.26 -6.36 28.23
CA ASP A 291 18.86 -6.10 28.55
C ASP A 291 18.01 -6.37 27.31
N ARG A 292 16.88 -7.05 27.50
CA ARG A 292 15.89 -7.24 26.43
C ARG A 292 14.99 -6.01 26.37
N VAL A 293 14.90 -5.38 25.21
CA VAL A 293 14.08 -4.19 24.96
C VAL A 293 13.21 -4.38 23.73
N PHE A 294 12.09 -3.66 23.66
CA PHE A 294 11.29 -3.54 22.45
C PHE A 294 11.86 -2.42 21.60
N GLY A 295 12.53 -2.80 20.52
CA GLY A 295 13.19 -1.88 19.61
C GLY A 295 12.36 -1.60 18.37
N ILE A 296 12.62 -0.46 17.75
CA ILE A 296 12.16 -0.10 16.41
C ILE A 296 13.26 -0.46 15.41
N THR A 297 12.87 -1.09 14.29
CA THR A 297 13.69 -1.21 13.08
C THR A 297 13.20 -0.15 12.08
N GLU A 298 14.12 0.58 11.44
CA GLU A 298 13.74 1.53 10.40
C GLU A 298 13.09 0.85 9.18
N ALA A 299 12.27 1.58 8.44
CA ALA A 299 11.87 1.23 7.10
C ALA A 299 13.02 1.54 6.14
N LYS A 300 13.43 0.56 5.32
CA LYS A 300 14.51 0.70 4.36
C LYS A 300 14.06 0.28 2.98
N PHE A 301 13.93 1.25 2.08
CA PHE A 301 13.42 1.00 0.73
C PHE A 301 14.05 1.89 -0.34
N ARG A 302 14.19 1.32 -1.54
CA ARG A 302 14.19 2.03 -2.83
C ARG A 302 12.75 2.11 -3.35
N CYS A 303 12.43 3.08 -4.21
CA CYS A 303 11.06 3.32 -4.67
C CYS A 303 10.36 2.09 -5.30
N ASP A 304 11.07 1.27 -6.08
CA ASP A 304 10.56 0.03 -6.66
C ASP A 304 10.43 -1.12 -5.65
N THR A 305 11.38 -1.27 -4.73
CA THR A 305 11.28 -2.26 -3.64
C THR A 305 10.14 -1.93 -2.68
N PHE A 306 9.83 -0.64 -2.49
CA PHE A 306 8.67 -0.17 -1.73
C PHE A 306 7.35 -0.54 -2.42
N VAL A 307 7.26 -0.31 -3.73
CA VAL A 307 6.09 -0.73 -4.52
C VAL A 307 5.89 -2.24 -4.44
N TYR A 308 6.96 -3.01 -4.65
CA TYR A 308 6.93 -4.47 -4.53
C TYR A 308 6.48 -4.93 -3.14
N TYR A 309 7.08 -4.37 -2.08
CA TYR A 309 6.71 -4.68 -0.70
C TYR A 309 5.22 -4.41 -0.44
N SER A 310 4.71 -3.26 -0.86
CA SER A 310 3.30 -2.89 -0.61
C SER A 310 2.34 -3.89 -1.26
N TYR A 311 2.66 -4.36 -2.48
CA TYR A 311 1.88 -5.36 -3.19
C TYR A 311 1.91 -6.74 -2.53
N VAL A 312 3.10 -7.18 -2.10
CA VAL A 312 3.27 -8.49 -1.42
C VAL A 312 2.68 -8.46 -0.02
N ALA A 313 3.00 -7.45 0.79
CA ALA A 313 2.56 -7.37 2.18
C ALA A 313 1.05 -7.10 2.30
N GLY A 314 0.48 -6.26 1.43
CA GLY A 314 -0.94 -5.92 1.46
C GLY A 314 -1.83 -7.00 0.87
N ALA A 315 -1.56 -7.41 -0.37
CA ALA A 315 -2.45 -8.28 -1.14
C ALA A 315 -1.84 -9.64 -1.52
N ASN A 316 -0.62 -9.95 -1.07
CA ASN A 316 0.11 -11.17 -1.45
C ASN A 316 0.26 -11.31 -2.97
N LEU A 317 0.49 -10.19 -3.66
CA LEU A 317 0.65 -10.13 -5.11
C LEU A 317 2.13 -9.96 -5.48
N HIS A 318 2.74 -11.02 -5.97
CA HIS A 318 4.13 -11.00 -6.44
C HIS A 318 4.21 -10.46 -7.87
N ILE A 319 4.20 -9.13 -8.00
CA ILE A 319 4.14 -8.41 -9.30
C ILE A 319 5.37 -8.64 -10.18
N ILE A 320 6.53 -8.92 -9.58
CA ILE A 320 7.74 -9.39 -10.27
C ILE A 320 8.14 -10.73 -9.63
N PRO A 321 8.34 -11.80 -10.40
CA PRO A 321 8.84 -13.05 -9.83
C PRO A 321 10.20 -12.87 -9.15
N GLU A 322 10.37 -13.39 -7.93
CA GLU A 322 11.57 -13.19 -7.12
C GLU A 322 12.86 -13.66 -7.80
N TYR A 323 12.78 -14.68 -8.65
CA TYR A 323 13.95 -15.15 -9.43
C TYR A 323 14.44 -14.15 -10.47
N LYS A 324 13.65 -13.12 -10.81
CA LYS A 324 14.08 -12.00 -11.67
C LYS A 324 14.77 -10.88 -10.90
N PHE A 325 14.87 -10.99 -9.58
CA PHE A 325 15.65 -10.07 -8.77
C PHE A 325 17.14 -10.17 -9.14
N PRO A 326 17.85 -9.05 -9.32
CA PRO A 326 17.45 -7.66 -9.06
C PRO A 326 16.74 -6.98 -10.23
N TRP A 327 15.80 -6.09 -9.90
CA TRP A 327 15.08 -5.23 -10.84
C TRP A 327 15.33 -3.75 -10.54
N VAL A 328 14.85 -2.86 -11.41
CA VAL A 328 14.87 -1.39 -11.25
C VAL A 328 13.47 -0.80 -11.51
N PRO A 329 13.21 0.48 -11.20
CA PRO A 329 11.88 1.10 -11.37
C PRO A 329 11.23 0.92 -12.76
N LYS A 330 12.01 0.96 -13.85
CA LYS A 330 11.49 0.69 -15.21
C LYS A 330 10.96 -0.73 -15.38
N ASP A 331 11.57 -1.73 -14.75
CA ASP A 331 11.05 -3.11 -14.80
C ASP A 331 9.71 -3.23 -14.09
N MET A 332 9.53 -2.48 -12.99
CA MET A 332 8.26 -2.42 -12.25
C MET A 332 7.11 -1.93 -13.12
N MET A 333 7.36 -0.87 -13.91
CA MET A 333 6.36 -0.40 -14.88
C MET A 333 6.14 -1.39 -16.02
N ALA A 334 7.20 -2.09 -16.46
CA ALA A 334 7.11 -3.02 -17.59
C ALA A 334 6.25 -4.25 -17.31
N VAL A 335 6.18 -4.72 -16.04
CA VAL A 335 5.38 -5.91 -15.68
C VAL A 335 3.88 -5.65 -15.55
N MET A 336 3.47 -4.40 -15.37
CA MET A 336 2.06 -4.04 -15.28
C MET A 336 1.37 -4.21 -16.64
N THR A 337 0.17 -4.80 -16.67
CA THR A 337 -0.47 -5.25 -17.92
C THR A 337 -1.18 -4.15 -18.70
N SER A 338 -1.73 -3.17 -18.00
CA SER A 338 -2.68 -2.22 -18.57
C SER A 338 -2.27 -0.79 -18.25
N CYS A 339 -2.47 0.12 -19.21
CA CYS A 339 -2.30 1.55 -18.99
C CYS A 339 -3.63 2.20 -18.59
N ARG A 340 -3.58 3.07 -17.58
CA ARG A 340 -4.72 3.90 -17.18
C ARG A 340 -4.60 5.31 -17.72
N ASN A 341 -3.42 5.91 -17.59
CA ASN A 341 -3.11 7.22 -18.16
C ASN A 341 -2.16 7.04 -19.35
N THR A 342 -2.63 7.38 -20.55
CA THR A 342 -1.90 7.28 -21.82
C THR A 342 -1.02 8.49 -22.14
N GLU A 343 -1.04 9.55 -21.32
CA GLU A 343 -0.21 10.74 -21.50
C GLU A 343 1.29 10.47 -21.33
N GLY A 344 1.66 9.36 -20.69
CA GLY A 344 3.04 8.99 -20.44
C GLY A 344 3.69 8.19 -21.58
N SER A 345 4.99 8.37 -21.78
CA SER A 345 5.73 7.81 -22.93
C SER A 345 5.78 6.28 -23.01
N ILE A 346 5.71 5.59 -21.86
CA ILE A 346 5.64 4.11 -21.82
C ILE A 346 4.22 3.64 -22.14
N CYS A 347 3.19 4.41 -21.81
CA CYS A 347 1.80 4.07 -22.13
C CYS A 347 1.35 4.49 -23.54
N ALA A 348 2.03 5.45 -24.15
CA ALA A 348 1.81 5.87 -25.53
C ALA A 348 2.40 4.90 -26.57
N THR A 349 3.29 4.00 -26.16
CA THR A 349 3.86 2.95 -27.02
C THR A 349 3.35 1.59 -26.60
N ASN A 350 2.60 0.90 -27.48
CA ASN A 350 2.33 -0.53 -27.35
C ASN A 350 3.66 -1.31 -27.48
N ASN A 351 4.50 -1.26 -26.47
CA ASN A 351 5.76 -1.97 -26.49
C ASN A 351 5.53 -3.37 -25.93
N LEU A 352 5.41 -4.30 -26.88
CA LEU A 352 5.85 -5.69 -26.74
C LEU A 352 7.11 -5.69 -25.85
N ALA A 353 6.99 -6.27 -24.67
CA ALA A 353 8.09 -6.39 -23.73
C ALA A 353 9.34 -6.93 -24.44
N SER A 354 10.40 -6.12 -24.48
CA SER A 354 11.73 -6.59 -24.79
C SER A 354 12.14 -7.58 -23.69
N ARG A 355 12.00 -8.87 -24.01
CA ARG A 355 12.60 -9.96 -23.23
C ARG A 355 14.12 -9.90 -23.40
N THR A 356 14.76 -8.98 -22.70
CA THR A 356 16.21 -9.04 -22.56
C THR A 356 16.52 -9.97 -21.39
N ARG A 357 16.81 -11.24 -21.71
CA ARG A 357 17.57 -12.09 -20.78
C ARG A 357 18.97 -11.50 -20.69
N ALA A 358 19.23 -10.72 -19.67
CA ALA A 358 20.60 -10.45 -19.26
C ALA A 358 21.14 -11.76 -18.67
N LEU A 359 22.07 -12.39 -19.39
CA LEU A 359 22.91 -13.46 -18.85
C LEU A 359 23.70 -12.86 -17.68
N MET A 360 23.57 -13.45 -16.49
CA MET A 360 24.41 -13.13 -15.33
C MET A 360 25.87 -13.38 -15.71
N GLN A 361 26.62 -12.31 -15.94
CA GLN A 361 28.07 -12.36 -15.95
C GLN A 361 28.56 -11.99 -14.56
N THR A 362 29.23 -12.93 -13.90
CA THR A 362 30.00 -12.67 -12.68
C THR A 362 31.16 -11.75 -13.05
N ALA A 363 30.93 -10.44 -13.04
CA ALA A 363 31.99 -9.45 -13.12
C ALA A 363 32.75 -9.42 -11.79
N GLN A 364 34.07 -9.20 -11.84
CA GLN A 364 34.83 -8.89 -10.64
C GLN A 364 34.29 -7.58 -10.04
N PHE A 365 34.06 -7.52 -8.73
CA PHE A 365 33.51 -6.35 -8.04
C PHE A 365 34.13 -5.03 -8.49
N GLU A 366 35.45 -5.01 -8.64
CA GLU A 366 36.21 -3.83 -9.04
C GLU A 366 35.80 -3.28 -10.41
N SER A 367 35.47 -4.14 -11.38
CA SER A 367 35.04 -3.67 -12.70
C SER A 367 33.68 -2.99 -12.65
N ILE A 368 32.74 -3.48 -11.82
CA ILE A 368 31.40 -2.90 -11.65
C ILE A 368 31.52 -1.49 -11.06
N PHE A 369 32.26 -1.33 -9.96
CA PHE A 369 32.36 -0.04 -9.26
C PHE A 369 33.35 0.94 -9.93
N SER A 370 34.27 0.45 -10.77
CA SER A 370 35.16 1.30 -11.57
C SER A 370 34.46 2.02 -12.73
N ALA A 371 33.27 1.57 -13.14
CA ALA A 371 32.49 2.22 -14.18
C ALA A 371 32.12 3.66 -13.78
N LYS A 372 32.02 4.57 -14.77
CA LYS A 372 31.66 5.97 -14.52
C LYS A 372 30.30 6.09 -13.81
N GLU A 373 29.32 5.32 -14.27
CA GLU A 373 27.99 5.20 -13.67
C GLU A 373 27.81 3.78 -13.14
N LEU A 374 27.17 3.64 -11.99
CA LEU A 374 26.98 2.34 -11.33
C LEU A 374 25.79 1.60 -11.95
N ASP A 375 26.03 0.48 -12.63
CA ASP A 375 24.96 -0.42 -13.03
C ASP A 375 24.37 -1.16 -11.81
N PHE A 376 23.27 -0.66 -11.27
CA PHE A 376 22.59 -1.23 -10.10
C PHE A 376 22.17 -2.68 -10.29
N LYS A 377 21.76 -3.12 -11.49
CA LYS A 377 21.36 -4.53 -11.68
C LYS A 377 22.56 -5.46 -11.53
N SER A 378 23.67 -5.12 -12.20
CA SER A 378 24.90 -5.89 -12.10
C SER A 378 25.50 -5.84 -10.68
N ALA A 379 25.47 -4.66 -10.05
CA ALA A 379 25.91 -4.48 -8.67
C ALA A 379 25.06 -5.31 -7.70
N ASP A 380 23.72 -5.24 -7.79
CA ASP A 380 22.81 -5.96 -6.90
C ASP A 380 22.98 -7.48 -7.04
N ALA A 381 23.12 -7.98 -8.28
CA ALA A 381 23.31 -9.40 -8.53
C ALA A 381 24.64 -9.90 -7.92
N ALA A 382 25.74 -9.18 -8.16
CA ALA A 382 27.06 -9.56 -7.66
C ALA A 382 27.16 -9.45 -6.14
N THR A 383 26.69 -8.35 -5.56
CA THR A 383 26.83 -8.06 -4.13
C THR A 383 25.91 -8.93 -3.29
N LYS A 384 24.67 -9.20 -3.73
CA LYS A 384 23.77 -10.15 -3.07
C LYS A 384 24.35 -11.56 -3.04
N ALA A 385 24.88 -12.04 -4.17
CA ALA A 385 25.52 -13.35 -4.23
C ALA A 385 26.72 -13.46 -3.27
N TYR A 386 27.51 -12.40 -3.15
CA TYR A 386 28.68 -12.39 -2.26
C TYR A 386 28.31 -12.27 -0.78
N VAL A 387 27.34 -11.42 -0.42
CA VAL A 387 26.84 -11.29 0.96
C VAL A 387 26.23 -12.60 1.44
N THR A 388 25.44 -13.27 0.60
CA THR A 388 24.75 -14.53 0.96
C THR A 388 25.62 -15.78 0.84
N SER A 389 26.81 -15.70 0.22
CA SER A 389 27.69 -16.86 0.02
C SER A 389 28.26 -17.39 1.34
N ASN A 390 28.04 -18.68 1.63
CA ASN A 390 28.67 -19.36 2.76
C ASN A 390 30.15 -19.74 2.50
N GLN A 391 30.65 -19.52 1.29
CA GLN A 391 32.03 -19.87 0.91
C GLN A 391 33.05 -18.79 1.25
N VAL A 392 32.60 -17.56 1.47
CA VAL A 392 33.47 -16.43 1.81
C VAL A 392 33.34 -16.16 3.30
N ALA A 393 34.47 -16.15 4.02
CA ALA A 393 34.50 -15.84 5.44
C ALA A 393 33.95 -14.42 5.70
N ARG A 394 33.20 -14.24 6.78
CA ARG A 394 32.59 -12.96 7.17
C ARG A 394 33.59 -11.80 7.18
N GLN A 395 34.75 -11.98 7.82
CA GLN A 395 35.77 -10.92 7.89
C GLN A 395 36.28 -10.51 6.50
N ALA A 396 36.42 -11.47 5.57
CA ALA A 396 36.81 -11.18 4.20
C ALA A 396 35.74 -10.36 3.47
N LYS A 397 34.45 -10.63 3.73
CA LYS A 397 33.35 -9.82 3.18
C LYS A 397 33.40 -8.38 3.69
N LEU A 398 33.54 -8.22 5.01
CA LEU A 398 33.62 -6.92 5.66
C LEU A 398 34.78 -6.09 5.12
N ASN A 399 35.99 -6.68 5.10
CA ASN A 399 37.18 -6.01 4.59
C ASN A 399 37.02 -5.61 3.11
N GLN A 400 36.48 -6.49 2.26
CA GLN A 400 36.29 -6.20 0.85
C GLN A 400 35.36 -5.01 0.62
N PHE A 401 34.19 -5.00 1.26
CA PHE A 401 33.26 -3.89 1.10
C PHE A 401 33.78 -2.59 1.72
N TRP A 402 34.47 -2.67 2.85
CA TRP A 402 35.07 -1.51 3.49
C TRP A 402 36.16 -0.86 2.63
N LEU A 403 37.08 -1.65 2.09
CA LEU A 403 38.14 -1.15 1.20
C LEU A 403 37.57 -0.52 -0.07
N LEU A 404 36.54 -1.13 -0.66
CA LEU A 404 35.83 -0.54 -1.80
C LEU A 404 35.12 0.77 -1.40
N ALA A 405 34.48 0.82 -0.24
CA ALA A 405 33.80 2.03 0.23
C ALA A 405 34.79 3.19 0.35
N LEU A 406 35.93 2.97 1.02
CA LEU A 406 36.98 3.98 1.14
C LEU A 406 37.53 4.44 -0.22
N LYS A 407 37.70 3.52 -1.17
CA LYS A 407 38.13 3.85 -2.54
C LYS A 407 37.17 4.81 -3.26
N TYR A 408 35.87 4.74 -2.96
CA TYR A 408 34.82 5.54 -3.60
C TYR A 408 34.18 6.55 -2.62
N GLN A 409 34.86 6.95 -1.55
CA GLN A 409 34.32 7.83 -0.51
C GLN A 409 33.80 9.19 -1.02
N ASP A 410 34.34 9.66 -2.14
CA ASP A 410 33.97 10.93 -2.79
C ASP A 410 32.83 10.78 -3.82
N ASP A 411 32.37 9.56 -4.08
CA ASP A 411 31.21 9.24 -4.94
C ASP A 411 30.03 8.82 -4.03
N PRO A 412 29.08 9.73 -3.73
CA PRO A 412 28.01 9.45 -2.76
C PRO A 412 27.13 8.26 -3.13
N VAL A 413 26.96 8.00 -4.44
CA VAL A 413 26.13 6.88 -4.92
C VAL A 413 26.82 5.56 -4.63
N LYS A 414 28.09 5.42 -5.05
CA LYS A 414 28.85 4.18 -4.83
C LYS A 414 29.19 3.97 -3.37
N PHE A 415 29.58 5.03 -2.67
CA PHE A 415 29.84 4.97 -1.23
C PHE A 415 28.60 4.55 -0.47
N GLY A 416 27.47 5.22 -0.69
CA GLY A 416 26.19 4.87 -0.06
C GLY A 416 25.74 3.44 -0.37
N TYR A 417 25.94 2.98 -1.62
CA TYR A 417 25.66 1.60 -2.03
C TYR A 417 26.51 0.58 -1.23
N LEU A 418 27.81 0.83 -1.11
CA LEU A 418 28.72 -0.07 -0.40
C LEU A 418 28.49 -0.07 1.12
N LEU A 419 28.12 1.07 1.69
CA LEU A 419 27.71 1.17 3.09
C LEU A 419 26.40 0.44 3.37
N ASP A 420 25.43 0.46 2.44
CA ASP A 420 24.22 -0.34 2.56
C ASP A 420 24.53 -1.85 2.54
N CYS A 421 25.46 -2.29 1.67
CA CYS A 421 25.95 -3.67 1.66
C CYS A 421 26.62 -4.03 2.99
N LEU A 422 27.43 -3.12 3.55
CA LEU A 422 28.03 -3.31 4.87
C LEU A 422 26.95 -3.41 5.95
N ALA A 423 25.98 -2.49 5.98
CA ALA A 423 24.88 -2.49 6.95
C ALA A 423 24.11 -3.82 6.97
N SER A 424 23.88 -4.45 5.79
CA SER A 424 23.26 -5.78 5.68
C SER A 424 24.05 -6.89 6.40
N LEU A 425 25.37 -6.71 6.55
CA LEU A 425 26.25 -7.60 7.29
C LEU A 425 26.35 -7.26 8.79
N LYS A 426 25.74 -6.17 9.27
CA LYS A 426 25.83 -5.69 10.66
C LYS A 426 27.30 -5.63 11.14
N PRO A 427 28.13 -4.72 10.60
CA PRO A 427 29.59 -4.76 10.64
C PRO A 427 30.18 -4.25 11.97
N ILE A 428 29.80 -4.86 13.10
CA ILE A 428 30.27 -4.43 14.42
C ILE A 428 31.80 -4.47 14.58
N GLU A 429 32.46 -5.35 13.83
CA GLU A 429 33.92 -5.48 13.80
C GLU A 429 34.61 -4.25 13.22
N LEU A 430 33.90 -3.42 12.44
CA LEU A 430 34.41 -2.20 11.80
C LEU A 430 33.98 -0.91 12.52
N MET A 431 33.52 -1.02 13.77
CA MET A 431 32.95 0.12 14.49
C MET A 431 33.92 1.31 14.63
N PRO A 432 35.19 1.12 15.04
CA PRO A 432 36.15 2.23 15.09
C PRO A 432 36.30 2.94 13.74
N GLU A 433 36.44 2.17 12.64
CA GLU A 433 36.64 2.70 11.30
C GLU A 433 35.42 3.46 10.78
N LEU A 434 34.21 2.98 11.09
CA LEU A 434 32.96 3.66 10.75
C LEU A 434 32.84 5.01 11.48
N ILE A 435 33.19 5.05 12.77
CA ILE A 435 33.15 6.27 13.58
C ILE A 435 34.16 7.30 13.06
N ASP A 436 35.39 6.88 12.80
CA ASP A 436 36.44 7.77 12.30
C ASP A 436 36.06 8.36 10.94
N THR A 437 35.51 7.53 10.05
CA THR A 437 35.04 7.97 8.74
C THR A 437 33.84 8.92 8.86
N PHE A 438 32.93 8.68 9.80
CA PHE A 438 31.81 9.60 10.07
C PHE A 438 32.31 10.99 10.48
N LYS A 439 33.30 11.05 11.37
CA LYS A 439 33.87 12.31 11.87
C LYS A 439 34.54 13.13 10.76
N LEU A 440 35.15 12.45 9.80
CA LEU A 440 35.84 13.08 8.66
C LEU A 440 34.91 13.45 7.50
N GLN A 441 33.72 12.87 7.44
CA GLN A 441 32.79 13.07 6.34
C GLN A 441 32.15 14.46 6.39
N SER A 442 32.05 15.13 5.24
CA SER A 442 31.37 16.42 5.09
C SER A 442 29.99 16.30 4.43
N ASN A 443 29.78 15.24 3.63
CA ASN A 443 28.50 14.98 2.98
C ASN A 443 27.48 14.40 3.99
N GLN A 444 26.35 15.09 4.17
CA GLN A 444 25.33 14.70 5.16
C GLN A 444 24.63 13.37 4.83
N GLN A 445 24.40 13.05 3.56
CA GLN A 445 23.82 11.76 3.17
C GLN A 445 24.78 10.62 3.50
N ASN A 446 26.08 10.81 3.27
CA ASN A 446 27.09 9.83 3.63
C ASN A 446 27.21 9.65 5.16
N LYS A 447 27.10 10.73 5.95
CA LYS A 447 27.02 10.64 7.42
C LYS A 447 25.80 9.83 7.86
N TYR A 448 24.64 10.10 7.27
CA TYR A 448 23.42 9.35 7.54
C TYR A 448 23.60 7.85 7.25
N LYS A 449 24.22 7.50 6.12
CA LYS A 449 24.52 6.10 5.75
C LYS A 449 25.48 5.41 6.72
N LEU A 450 26.52 6.10 7.16
CA LEU A 450 27.47 5.59 8.16
C LEU A 450 26.75 5.35 9.48
N LEU A 451 25.91 6.30 9.93
CA LEU A 451 25.12 6.14 11.15
C LEU A 451 24.13 4.98 11.06
N ALA A 452 23.42 4.82 9.94
CA ALA A 452 22.54 3.69 9.73
C ALA A 452 23.30 2.34 9.80
N ALA A 453 24.50 2.26 9.22
CA ALA A 453 25.35 1.06 9.32
C ALA A 453 25.81 0.79 10.77
N MET A 454 26.12 1.83 11.55
CA MET A 454 26.45 1.70 12.97
C MET A 454 25.24 1.22 13.79
N ILE A 455 24.05 1.79 13.57
CA ILE A 455 22.81 1.38 14.27
C ILE A 455 22.43 -0.06 13.92
N ALA A 456 22.49 -0.44 12.65
CA ALA A 456 22.23 -1.82 12.21
C ALA A 456 23.18 -2.82 12.90
N SER A 457 24.42 -2.42 13.19
CA SER A 457 25.41 -3.23 13.91
C SER A 457 25.08 -3.46 15.39
N LEU A 458 24.13 -2.70 15.95
CA LEU A 458 23.74 -2.74 17.37
C LEU A 458 22.36 -3.35 17.60
N GLN A 459 21.63 -3.71 16.54
CA GLN A 459 20.32 -4.34 16.62
C GLN A 459 20.47 -5.87 16.64
N PHE A 460 20.59 -6.45 17.83
CA PHE A 460 20.74 -7.90 18.03
C PHE A 460 19.40 -8.56 18.33
N LYS A 461 18.92 -9.44 17.44
CA LYS A 461 17.58 -10.04 17.52
C LYS A 461 17.58 -11.50 17.97
N ASP A 462 18.68 -12.21 17.74
CA ASP A 462 18.76 -13.65 18.00
C ASP A 462 20.04 -14.07 18.75
N ALA A 463 20.10 -15.34 19.13
CA ALA A 463 21.22 -15.90 19.91
C ALA A 463 22.56 -15.86 19.15
N ILE A 464 22.55 -15.99 17.83
CA ILE A 464 23.76 -15.99 17.00
C ILE A 464 24.34 -14.57 16.94
N GLU A 465 23.49 -13.58 16.76
CA GLU A 465 23.87 -12.17 16.81
C GLU A 465 24.40 -11.78 18.19
N MET A 466 23.78 -12.29 19.25
CA MET A 466 24.23 -12.10 20.62
C MET A 466 25.58 -12.72 20.92
N GLU A 467 25.83 -13.95 20.49
CA GLU A 467 27.13 -14.61 20.65
C GLU A 467 28.25 -13.79 19.97
N ARG A 468 27.99 -13.26 18.78
CA ARG A 468 28.92 -12.36 18.10
C ARG A 468 29.15 -11.09 18.91
N ALA A 469 28.08 -10.46 19.39
CA ALA A 469 28.15 -9.24 20.17
C ALA A 469 28.94 -9.42 21.47
N HIS A 470 28.84 -10.58 22.13
CA HIS A 470 29.64 -10.94 23.30
C HIS A 470 31.15 -10.90 23.04
N SER A 471 31.59 -11.32 21.85
CA SER A 471 33.00 -11.25 21.45
C SER A 471 33.48 -9.83 21.07
N GLN A 472 32.54 -8.89 20.92
CA GLN A 472 32.78 -7.52 20.41
C GLN A 472 32.23 -6.44 21.37
N VAL A 473 32.08 -6.74 22.67
CA VAL A 473 31.48 -5.81 23.65
C VAL A 473 32.18 -4.45 23.69
N SER A 474 33.51 -4.41 23.53
CA SER A 474 34.26 -3.14 23.46
C SER A 474 33.83 -2.26 22.28
N HIS A 475 33.50 -2.86 21.14
CA HIS A 475 32.96 -2.14 19.98
C HIS A 475 31.52 -1.69 20.22
N VAL A 476 30.69 -2.51 20.88
CA VAL A 476 29.33 -2.13 21.31
C VAL A 476 29.38 -0.88 22.18
N ILE A 477 30.24 -0.88 23.22
CA ILE A 477 30.40 0.24 24.15
C ILE A 477 30.87 1.50 23.41
N THR A 478 31.88 1.37 22.55
CA THR A 478 32.40 2.48 21.73
C THR A 478 31.29 3.08 20.87
N ALA A 479 30.49 2.24 20.21
CA ALA A 479 29.37 2.68 19.38
C ALA A 479 28.31 3.42 20.19
N GLN A 480 27.90 2.85 21.33
CA GLN A 480 26.91 3.46 22.22
C GLN A 480 27.40 4.83 22.70
N ASN A 481 28.63 4.93 23.18
CA ASN A 481 29.19 6.20 23.65
C ASN A 481 29.20 7.25 22.54
N PHE A 482 29.57 6.86 21.32
CA PHE A 482 29.55 7.75 20.17
C PHE A 482 28.14 8.18 19.75
N ILE A 483 27.17 7.25 19.70
CA ILE A 483 25.78 7.57 19.38
C ILE A 483 25.17 8.52 20.42
N ARG A 484 25.49 8.31 21.71
CA ARG A 484 25.10 9.22 22.79
C ARG A 484 25.71 10.60 22.63
N GLU A 485 27.00 10.67 22.29
CA GLU A 485 27.67 11.94 21.99
C GLU A 485 26.99 12.67 20.82
N LEU A 486 26.74 11.98 19.72
CA LEU A 486 26.04 12.52 18.55
C LEU A 486 24.63 13.02 18.90
N LEU A 487 23.89 12.30 19.74
CA LEU A 487 22.54 12.72 20.16
C LEU A 487 22.54 14.14 20.76
N TYR A 488 23.58 14.50 21.51
CA TYR A 488 23.72 15.81 22.15
C TYR A 488 24.38 16.88 21.28
N GLN A 489 25.27 16.49 20.37
CA GLN A 489 26.11 17.42 19.61
C GLN A 489 25.63 17.66 18.18
N GLU A 490 24.82 16.78 17.60
CA GLU A 490 24.40 16.89 16.20
C GLU A 490 23.53 18.13 15.98
N THR A 491 23.84 18.84 14.90
CA THR A 491 23.17 20.09 14.50
C THR A 491 22.27 19.91 13.29
N ASP A 492 22.50 18.86 12.49
CA ASP A 492 21.63 18.48 11.40
C ASP A 492 20.31 17.91 11.95
N MET A 493 19.21 18.62 11.69
CA MET A 493 17.90 18.28 12.23
C MET A 493 17.38 16.92 11.72
N ASN A 494 17.72 16.52 10.50
CA ASN A 494 17.26 15.25 9.93
C ASN A 494 18.01 14.08 10.60
N LEU A 495 19.32 14.21 10.79
CA LEU A 495 20.12 13.22 11.51
C LEU A 495 19.73 13.14 12.98
N GLN A 496 19.48 14.28 13.64
CA GLN A 496 19.04 14.32 15.03
C GLN A 496 17.66 13.67 15.22
N LYS A 497 16.70 13.93 14.32
CA LYS A 497 15.39 13.24 14.32
C LYS A 497 15.55 11.73 14.16
N PHE A 498 16.41 11.28 13.26
CA PHE A 498 16.67 9.86 13.07
C PHE A 498 17.31 9.23 14.31
N LEU A 499 18.34 9.87 14.89
CA LEU A 499 18.98 9.45 16.14
C LEU A 499 17.95 9.28 17.25
N VAL A 500 17.13 10.29 17.52
CA VAL A 500 16.13 10.27 18.60
C VAL A 500 15.14 9.11 18.43
N LYS A 501 14.68 8.85 17.20
CA LYS A 501 13.75 7.76 16.93
C LYS A 501 14.39 6.36 17.04
N MET A 502 15.69 6.24 16.75
CA MET A 502 16.42 4.96 16.82
C MET A 502 17.12 4.72 18.16
N TYR A 503 17.22 5.74 19.03
CA TYR A 503 18.07 5.69 20.22
C TYR A 503 17.66 4.60 21.22
N SER A 504 16.36 4.40 21.44
CA SER A 504 15.84 3.32 22.31
C SER A 504 16.13 1.92 21.75
N SER A 505 16.45 1.82 20.46
CA SER A 505 16.82 0.55 19.84
C SER A 505 18.29 0.17 20.06
N VAL A 506 19.12 1.05 20.62
CA VAL A 506 20.57 0.78 20.80
C VAL A 506 21.06 1.08 22.21
N MET A 507 20.18 1.57 23.08
CA MET A 507 20.47 1.97 24.46
C MET A 507 19.54 1.28 25.45
N PRO A 508 20.00 1.03 26.70
CA PRO A 508 19.11 0.59 27.78
C PRO A 508 17.92 1.55 27.96
N ALA A 509 16.74 0.99 28.20
CA ALA A 509 15.47 1.73 28.18
C ALA A 509 15.44 2.98 29.08
N GLU A 510 15.95 2.87 30.32
CA GLU A 510 15.96 4.00 31.25
C GLU A 510 16.93 5.11 30.81
N ALA A 511 18.11 4.75 30.30
CA ALA A 511 19.06 5.71 29.75
C ALA A 511 18.49 6.39 28.50
N ALA A 512 17.85 5.61 27.62
CA ALA A 512 17.18 6.13 26.42
C ALA A 512 16.12 7.18 26.77
N ARG A 513 15.24 6.87 27.72
CA ARG A 513 14.18 7.78 28.18
C ARG A 513 14.75 9.09 28.73
N GLN A 514 15.76 9.01 29.60
CA GLN A 514 16.36 10.19 30.22
C GLN A 514 17.07 11.07 29.20
N ASP A 515 17.88 10.47 28.32
CA ASP A 515 18.66 11.20 27.34
C ASP A 515 17.77 11.85 26.28
N ILE A 516 16.75 11.13 25.77
CA ILE A 516 15.76 11.69 24.82
C ILE A 516 14.98 12.82 25.45
N ALA A 517 14.47 12.66 26.69
CA ALA A 517 13.75 13.73 27.37
C ALA A 517 14.61 15.00 27.52
N ARG A 518 15.89 14.83 27.84
CA ARG A 518 16.84 15.95 27.90
C ARG A 518 17.03 16.61 26.54
N VAL A 519 17.22 15.83 25.48
CA VAL A 519 17.51 16.38 24.14
C VAL A 519 16.28 17.02 23.50
N LEU A 520 15.08 16.49 23.75
CA LEU A 520 13.83 17.14 23.34
C LEU A 520 13.65 18.51 24.00
N SER A 521 14.16 18.70 25.22
CA SER A 521 14.17 20.01 25.89
C SER A 521 15.23 20.98 25.35
N MET A 522 16.18 20.50 24.54
CA MET A 522 17.20 21.33 23.89
C MET A 522 16.67 21.94 22.58
N HIS A 523 17.19 23.11 22.22
CA HIS A 523 16.65 24.02 21.21
C HIS A 523 16.11 23.36 19.92
N GLY A 524 14.82 23.59 19.63
CA GLY A 524 14.22 23.45 18.29
C GLY A 524 13.79 22.03 17.86
N LEU A 525 14.34 20.97 18.45
CA LEU A 525 14.01 19.59 18.07
C LEU A 525 12.56 19.20 18.37
N GLN A 526 12.06 19.52 19.57
CA GLN A 526 10.67 19.21 19.91
C GLN A 526 9.67 19.91 18.97
N ALA A 527 10.00 21.12 18.51
CA ALA A 527 9.19 21.86 17.54
C ALA A 527 9.29 21.31 16.11
N SER A 528 10.36 20.57 15.79
CA SER A 528 10.58 19.99 14.46
C SER A 528 9.87 18.64 14.27
N LEU A 529 9.54 17.94 15.37
CA LEU A 529 8.75 16.71 15.34
C LEU A 529 7.26 17.03 15.19
N SER A 530 6.62 16.41 14.20
CA SER A 530 5.15 16.44 14.08
C SER A 530 4.48 15.83 15.31
N SER A 531 3.21 16.17 15.58
CA SER A 531 2.44 15.56 16.66
C SER A 531 2.38 14.03 16.56
N LYS A 532 2.38 13.50 15.33
CA LYS A 532 2.43 12.06 15.06
C LYS A 532 3.74 11.43 15.51
N GLU A 533 4.86 12.02 15.09
CA GLU A 533 6.19 11.52 15.46
C GLU A 533 6.42 11.58 16.98
N ARG A 534 5.91 12.62 17.64
CA ARG A 534 5.97 12.73 19.11
C ARG A 534 5.18 11.63 19.80
N ALA A 535 3.93 11.40 19.40
CA ALA A 535 3.10 10.34 19.99
C ALA A 535 3.74 8.95 19.79
N LEU A 536 4.25 8.65 18.59
CA LEU A 536 4.93 7.38 18.33
C LEU A 536 6.22 7.24 19.15
N LEU A 537 7.04 8.29 19.25
CA LEU A 537 8.26 8.29 20.06
C LEU A 537 7.95 8.01 21.54
N GLU A 538 6.98 8.72 22.12
CA GLU A 538 6.56 8.56 23.51
C GLU A 538 6.04 7.14 23.80
N LEU A 539 5.19 6.61 22.92
CA LEU A 539 4.66 5.25 23.06
C LEU A 539 5.77 4.20 22.93
N ASN A 540 6.67 4.34 21.96
CA ASN A 540 7.78 3.40 21.80
C ASN A 540 8.72 3.39 23.01
N LEU A 541 8.94 4.55 23.66
CA LEU A 541 9.68 4.62 24.92
C LEU A 541 8.92 3.95 26.07
N ALA A 542 7.61 4.20 26.18
CA ALA A 542 6.78 3.59 27.22
C ALA A 542 6.70 2.06 27.08
N PHE A 543 6.62 1.54 25.86
CA PHE A 543 6.57 0.10 25.59
C PHE A 543 7.94 -0.59 25.56
N SER A 544 9.04 0.14 25.70
CA SER A 544 10.41 -0.42 25.60
C SER A 544 10.70 -1.55 26.58
N THR A 545 10.12 -1.54 27.79
CA THR A 545 10.22 -2.60 28.81
C THR A 545 8.97 -2.63 29.71
N PRO A 546 8.68 -3.73 30.42
CA PRO A 546 7.56 -3.79 31.37
C PRO A 546 7.61 -2.71 32.47
N GLU A 547 8.81 -2.35 32.93
CA GLU A 547 8.97 -1.29 33.92
C GLU A 547 8.57 0.08 33.37
N GLN A 548 8.97 0.39 32.14
CA GLN A 548 8.58 1.65 31.49
C GLN A 548 7.08 1.74 31.23
N GLN A 549 6.44 0.60 30.94
CA GLN A 549 4.99 0.54 30.78
C GLN A 549 4.29 0.97 32.07
N ARG A 550 4.70 0.41 33.21
CA ARG A 550 4.16 0.76 34.54
C ARG A 550 4.37 2.21 34.93
N GLN A 551 5.54 2.77 34.59
CA GLN A 551 5.89 4.14 34.98
C GLN A 551 5.22 5.20 34.10
N SER A 552 5.12 4.96 32.79
CA SER A 552 4.79 6.01 31.81
C SER A 552 3.33 5.97 31.38
N LEU A 553 2.78 4.77 31.10
CA LEU A 553 1.46 4.64 30.48
C LEU A 553 0.30 5.19 31.34
N PRO A 554 0.25 5.02 32.68
CA PRO A 554 -0.84 5.55 33.48
C PRO A 554 -1.04 7.06 33.32
N ASN A 555 0.07 7.82 33.34
CA ASN A 555 0.03 9.27 33.17
C ASN A 555 -0.34 9.68 31.75
N MET A 556 0.19 8.97 30.74
CA MET A 556 -0.13 9.23 29.33
C MET A 556 -1.62 8.98 29.04
N MET A 557 -2.19 7.87 29.53
CA MET A 557 -3.61 7.56 29.36
C MET A 557 -4.49 8.61 30.06
N ALA A 558 -4.12 9.04 31.28
CA ALA A 558 -4.85 10.07 32.01
C ALA A 558 -4.85 11.44 31.31
N ALA A 559 -3.80 11.75 30.53
CA ALA A 559 -3.70 12.98 29.76
C ALA A 559 -4.59 13.02 28.50
N HIS A 560 -5.06 11.86 28.01
CA HIS A 560 -5.72 11.72 26.70
C HIS A 560 -7.19 11.32 26.75
N VAL A 561 -7.94 11.83 27.74
CA VAL A 561 -9.36 11.48 27.99
C VAL A 561 -10.36 12.46 27.37
N THR A 562 -9.90 13.59 26.78
CA THR A 562 -10.77 14.74 26.44
C THR A 562 -11.36 14.75 25.02
N GLU A 563 -11.17 13.69 24.22
CA GLU A 563 -11.57 13.58 22.81
C GLU A 563 -11.04 14.68 21.87
N SER A 564 -9.99 15.40 22.29
CA SER A 564 -9.34 16.43 21.47
C SER A 564 -8.71 15.82 20.20
N ALA A 565 -8.43 16.63 19.17
CA ALA A 565 -7.73 16.12 17.98
C ALA A 565 -6.40 15.43 18.30
N GLN A 566 -5.70 15.91 19.34
CA GLN A 566 -4.48 15.31 19.85
C GLN A 566 -4.74 13.95 20.52
N ASP A 567 -5.85 13.81 21.25
CA ASP A 567 -6.25 12.55 21.88
C ASP A 567 -6.62 11.50 20.83
N LYS A 568 -7.29 11.91 19.74
CA LYS A 568 -7.60 11.02 18.62
C LYS A 568 -6.32 10.49 17.98
N LEU A 569 -5.35 11.38 17.73
CA LEU A 569 -4.05 11.00 17.16
C LEU A 569 -3.27 10.06 18.10
N TRP A 570 -3.25 10.35 19.39
CA TRP A 570 -2.57 9.51 20.38
C TRP A 570 -3.20 8.11 20.47
N ASN A 571 -4.53 8.01 20.53
CA ASN A 571 -5.24 6.74 20.54
C ASN A 571 -5.01 5.93 19.25
N HIS A 572 -4.92 6.62 18.10
CA HIS A 572 -4.57 5.99 16.83
C HIS A 572 -3.13 5.45 16.87
N ALA A 573 -2.17 6.25 17.36
CA ALA A 573 -0.79 5.81 17.52
C ALA A 573 -0.66 4.63 18.49
N LEU A 574 -1.41 4.62 19.60
CA LEU A 574 -1.47 3.51 20.54
C LEU A 574 -2.00 2.24 19.87
N CYS A 575 -3.09 2.33 19.13
CA CYS A 575 -3.61 1.20 18.37
C CYS A 575 -2.58 0.67 17.36
N PHE A 576 -1.91 1.56 16.62
CA PHE A 576 -0.87 1.19 15.67
C PHE A 576 0.25 0.38 16.34
N VAL A 577 0.82 0.89 17.44
CA VAL A 577 1.89 0.21 18.19
C VAL A 577 1.43 -1.16 18.71
N LEU A 578 0.25 -1.23 19.33
CA LEU A 578 -0.29 -2.48 19.87
C LEU A 578 -0.62 -3.52 18.81
N SER A 579 -1.04 -3.10 17.62
CA SER A 579 -1.44 -4.02 16.54
C SER A 579 -0.28 -4.89 16.04
N GLY A 580 0.94 -4.33 16.02
CA GLY A 580 2.16 -5.02 15.61
C GLY A 580 2.96 -5.66 16.76
N MET A 581 2.52 -5.51 18.00
CA MET A 581 3.24 -6.03 19.18
C MET A 581 2.83 -7.46 19.52
N SER A 582 3.80 -8.26 19.98
CA SER A 582 3.52 -9.58 20.53
C SER A 582 2.83 -9.46 21.90
N PRO A 583 1.75 -10.23 22.18
CA PRO A 583 1.04 -10.17 23.45
C PRO A 583 1.94 -10.46 24.65
N ALA A 584 2.98 -11.28 24.48
CA ALA A 584 3.94 -11.62 25.53
C ALA A 584 4.75 -10.42 26.04
N TRP A 585 4.73 -9.30 25.31
CA TRP A 585 5.45 -8.07 25.67
C TRP A 585 4.66 -7.12 26.59
N ILE A 586 3.34 -7.29 26.65
CA ILE A 586 2.48 -6.41 27.44
C ILE A 586 2.58 -6.81 28.91
N ASP A 587 2.89 -5.83 29.76
CA ASP A 587 2.90 -6.01 31.21
C ASP A 587 1.49 -6.30 31.74
N GLU A 588 1.39 -7.29 32.60
CA GLU A 588 0.10 -7.79 33.10
C GLU A 588 -0.70 -6.71 33.83
N SER A 589 -0.02 -5.85 34.60
CA SER A 589 -0.69 -4.79 35.36
C SER A 589 -1.29 -3.70 34.46
N MET A 590 -0.85 -3.62 33.21
CA MET A 590 -1.29 -2.59 32.25
C MET A 590 -2.40 -3.06 31.32
N ARG A 591 -2.58 -4.38 31.14
CA ARG A 591 -3.52 -4.95 30.16
C ARG A 591 -4.94 -4.41 30.30
N GLN A 592 -5.49 -4.45 31.52
CA GLN A 592 -6.88 -4.06 31.75
C GLN A 592 -7.12 -2.58 31.43
N SER A 593 -6.20 -1.70 31.86
CA SER A 593 -6.30 -0.26 31.61
C SER A 593 -6.19 0.05 30.12
N LEU A 594 -5.23 -0.55 29.41
CA LEU A 594 -5.08 -0.40 27.96
C LEU A 594 -6.30 -0.94 27.20
N ALA A 595 -6.83 -2.09 27.62
CA ALA A 595 -7.99 -2.71 26.99
C ALA A 595 -9.23 -1.83 27.16
N HIS A 596 -9.40 -1.23 28.34
CA HIS A 596 -10.46 -0.27 28.60
C HIS A 596 -10.35 0.98 27.71
N THR A 597 -9.14 1.53 27.56
CA THR A 597 -8.89 2.65 26.64
C THR A 597 -9.24 2.29 25.19
N MET A 598 -8.82 1.12 24.71
CA MET A 598 -9.17 0.64 23.36
C MET A 598 -10.67 0.41 23.17
N ASP A 599 -11.38 -0.03 24.20
CA ASP A 599 -12.82 -0.28 24.13
C ASP A 599 -13.64 1.02 24.11
N ILE A 600 -13.33 1.99 24.99
CA ILE A 600 -13.98 3.31 24.98
C ILE A 600 -13.83 3.99 23.61
N HIS A 601 -12.66 3.85 22.99
CA HIS A 601 -12.35 4.47 21.71
C HIS A 601 -12.62 3.56 20.50
N LYS A 602 -13.25 2.39 20.69
CA LYS A 602 -13.52 1.40 19.63
C LYS A 602 -14.22 2.02 18.42
N SER A 603 -15.32 2.74 18.65
CA SER A 603 -16.12 3.31 17.56
C SER A 603 -15.34 4.32 16.74
N MET A 604 -14.52 5.17 17.38
CA MET A 604 -13.60 6.07 16.69
C MET A 604 -12.56 5.27 15.91
N LEU A 605 -11.84 4.35 16.55
CA LEU A 605 -10.72 3.62 15.96
C LEU A 605 -11.15 2.71 14.79
N ILE A 606 -12.37 2.16 14.84
CA ILE A 606 -13.00 1.37 13.78
C ILE A 606 -13.60 2.28 12.69
N ASN A 607 -14.32 3.35 13.08
CA ASN A 607 -15.01 4.25 12.15
C ASN A 607 -14.18 5.45 11.72
N LEU A 608 -12.84 5.39 11.81
CA LEU A 608 -11.98 6.29 11.04
C LEU A 608 -12.14 5.94 9.55
N SER A 609 -13.31 6.32 9.03
CA SER A 609 -13.50 6.64 7.63
C SER A 609 -12.36 7.57 7.24
N PRO A 610 -11.81 7.48 6.03
CA PRO A 610 -10.72 8.34 5.56
C PRO A 610 -11.08 9.84 5.45
N GLN A 611 -12.22 10.27 6.03
CA GLN A 611 -12.60 11.65 6.28
C GLN A 611 -11.67 12.38 7.28
N SER A 612 -10.85 11.67 8.07
CA SER A 612 -9.69 12.31 8.72
C SER A 612 -8.48 12.31 7.77
N ALA A 613 -8.61 13.01 6.65
CA ALA A 613 -7.50 13.33 5.74
C ALA A 613 -6.42 14.24 6.39
N GLN A 614 -6.38 14.32 7.73
CA GLN A 614 -5.49 15.20 8.49
C GLN A 614 -4.39 14.48 9.27
N THR A 615 -4.44 13.15 9.44
CA THR A 615 -3.50 12.47 10.37
C THR A 615 -2.33 11.73 9.73
N ASP A 616 -2.24 11.59 8.40
CA ASP A 616 -1.14 10.86 7.71
C ASP A 616 -0.77 9.53 8.42
N MET A 617 -1.79 8.83 8.94
CA MET A 617 -1.68 7.56 9.66
C MET A 617 -2.51 6.51 8.92
N PRO A 618 -1.98 5.29 8.70
CA PRO A 618 -2.74 4.16 8.13
C PRO A 618 -3.94 3.81 9.04
N PRO A 619 -4.97 3.11 8.55
CA PRO A 619 -6.07 2.64 9.39
C PRO A 619 -5.58 1.84 10.60
N CYS A 620 -6.24 2.02 11.75
CA CYS A 620 -5.97 1.23 12.95
C CYS A 620 -6.62 -0.16 12.80
N HIS A 621 -5.82 -1.22 12.90
CA HIS A 621 -6.32 -2.60 13.03
C HIS A 621 -6.76 -2.85 14.48
N TRP A 622 -7.86 -2.22 14.90
CA TRP A 622 -8.35 -2.21 16.28
C TRP A 622 -8.45 -3.62 16.87
N LEU A 623 -8.96 -4.60 16.11
CA LEU A 623 -9.12 -5.96 16.61
C LEU A 623 -7.77 -6.63 16.91
N SER A 624 -6.75 -6.39 16.09
CA SER A 624 -5.40 -6.90 16.34
C SER A 624 -4.81 -6.27 17.60
N ALA A 625 -4.95 -4.95 17.76
CA ALA A 625 -4.50 -4.23 18.96
C ALA A 625 -5.22 -4.72 20.23
N TYR A 626 -6.54 -4.87 20.16
CA TYR A 626 -7.34 -5.38 21.28
C TYR A 626 -6.98 -6.82 21.61
N ALA A 627 -6.82 -7.69 20.61
CA ALA A 627 -6.39 -9.07 20.80
C ALA A 627 -5.00 -9.17 21.43
N THR A 628 -4.06 -8.26 21.11
CA THR A 628 -2.76 -8.17 21.79
C THR A 628 -2.91 -7.99 23.30
N LEU A 629 -3.90 -7.22 23.74
CA LEU A 629 -4.14 -6.95 25.16
C LEU A 629 -4.86 -8.10 25.87
N MET A 630 -5.74 -8.80 25.16
CA MET A 630 -6.60 -9.87 25.70
C MET A 630 -5.95 -11.26 25.75
N THR A 631 -4.70 -11.40 25.30
CA THR A 631 -4.03 -12.71 25.15
C THR A 631 -2.58 -12.67 25.64
N HIS A 632 -1.94 -13.83 25.81
CA HIS A 632 -0.56 -13.92 26.29
C HIS A 632 0.44 -14.43 25.23
N GLY A 633 -0.03 -14.88 24.07
CA GLY A 633 0.83 -15.28 22.96
C GLY A 633 0.18 -15.12 21.59
N ASP A 634 1.00 -15.10 20.54
CA ASP A 634 0.54 -14.81 19.18
C ASP A 634 -0.47 -15.85 18.65
N ASN A 635 -0.34 -17.11 19.04
CA ASN A 635 -1.33 -18.15 18.69
C ASN A 635 -2.70 -17.87 19.35
N GLU A 636 -2.70 -17.48 20.63
CA GLU A 636 -3.93 -17.10 21.33
C GLU A 636 -4.56 -15.85 20.73
N LYS A 637 -3.75 -14.84 20.38
CA LYS A 637 -4.17 -13.62 19.67
C LYS A 637 -4.93 -13.97 18.41
N ASN A 638 -4.37 -14.86 17.58
CA ASN A 638 -4.99 -15.30 16.33
C ASN A 638 -6.34 -15.99 16.58
N GLN A 639 -6.42 -16.92 17.54
CA GLN A 639 -7.67 -17.61 17.89
C GLN A 639 -8.71 -16.65 18.48
N PHE A 640 -8.28 -15.70 19.30
CA PHE A 640 -9.14 -14.67 19.88
C PHE A 640 -9.79 -13.83 18.78
N MET A 641 -9.02 -13.35 17.80
CA MET A 641 -9.56 -12.53 16.71
C MET A 641 -10.63 -13.29 15.91
N LEU A 642 -10.38 -14.56 15.56
CA LEU A 642 -11.33 -15.40 14.84
C LEU A 642 -12.62 -15.64 15.66
N SER A 643 -12.47 -15.93 16.95
CA SER A 643 -13.60 -16.11 17.88
C SER A 643 -14.40 -14.82 18.07
N TYR A 644 -13.72 -13.68 18.20
CA TYR A 644 -14.34 -12.37 18.35
C TYR A 644 -15.21 -12.05 17.13
N ILE A 645 -14.67 -12.23 15.92
CA ILE A 645 -15.39 -12.01 14.66
C ILE A 645 -16.62 -12.93 14.58
N ARG A 646 -16.47 -14.21 14.91
CA ARG A 646 -17.57 -15.18 14.88
C ARG A 646 -18.73 -14.78 15.79
N ASN A 647 -18.42 -14.19 16.94
CA ASN A 647 -19.40 -13.77 17.93
C ASN A 647 -19.94 -12.35 17.72
N GLU A 648 -19.42 -11.60 16.74
CA GLU A 648 -19.90 -10.23 16.44
C GLU A 648 -21.32 -10.26 15.85
N ARG A 649 -22.23 -9.59 16.55
CA ARG A 649 -23.66 -9.58 16.24
C ARG A 649 -24.02 -8.50 15.24
N ASP A 650 -23.24 -7.43 15.13
CA ASP A 650 -23.42 -6.45 14.06
C ASP A 650 -22.80 -7.01 12.76
N ILE A 651 -23.61 -7.11 11.70
CA ILE A 651 -23.16 -7.71 10.44
C ILE A 651 -22.15 -6.83 9.70
N PHE A 652 -22.27 -5.51 9.81
CA PHE A 652 -21.36 -4.57 9.18
C PHE A 652 -20.04 -4.55 9.94
N ALA A 653 -20.08 -4.57 11.28
CA ALA A 653 -18.88 -4.72 12.10
C ALA A 653 -18.19 -6.06 11.81
N GLN A 654 -18.92 -7.16 11.72
CA GLN A 654 -18.35 -8.47 11.40
C GLN A 654 -17.68 -8.49 10.01
N ALA A 655 -18.33 -7.93 8.99
CA ALA A 655 -17.77 -7.83 7.65
C ALA A 655 -16.50 -6.95 7.60
N TYR A 656 -16.52 -5.83 8.31
CA TYR A 656 -15.37 -4.94 8.43
C TYR A 656 -14.18 -5.60 9.17
N LEU A 657 -14.44 -6.28 10.29
CA LEU A 657 -13.39 -6.97 11.04
C LEU A 657 -12.76 -8.10 10.23
N LEU A 658 -13.55 -8.81 9.41
CA LEU A 658 -13.03 -9.80 8.47
C LEU A 658 -12.16 -9.16 7.37
N SER A 659 -12.53 -7.99 6.85
CA SER A 659 -11.74 -7.32 5.81
C SER A 659 -10.38 -6.84 6.31
N GLN A 660 -10.25 -6.59 7.62
CA GLN A 660 -9.00 -6.25 8.30
C GLN A 660 -8.06 -7.44 8.54
N LEU A 661 -8.51 -8.68 8.39
CA LEU A 661 -7.64 -9.85 8.62
C LEU A 661 -6.55 -9.93 7.55
N ASN A 662 -5.32 -10.19 7.99
CA ASN A 662 -4.25 -10.54 7.06
C ASN A 662 -4.57 -11.89 6.39
N TRP A 663 -3.93 -12.14 5.25
CA TRP A 663 -4.19 -13.34 4.45
C TRP A 663 -3.90 -14.65 5.20
N GLN A 664 -2.89 -14.70 6.06
CA GLN A 664 -2.53 -15.92 6.81
C GLN A 664 -3.63 -16.31 7.81
N LEU A 665 -4.20 -15.32 8.50
CA LEU A 665 -5.32 -15.50 9.42
C LEU A 665 -6.60 -15.87 8.67
N ASN A 666 -6.82 -15.24 7.52
CA ASN A 666 -8.00 -15.52 6.70
C ASN A 666 -8.02 -17.00 6.23
N LYS A 667 -6.86 -17.58 5.93
CA LYS A 667 -6.72 -19.02 5.64
C LYS A 667 -7.07 -19.95 6.80
N GLN A 668 -7.04 -19.45 8.04
CA GLN A 668 -7.40 -20.22 9.24
C GLN A 668 -8.90 -20.22 9.52
N ILE A 669 -9.70 -19.42 8.82
CA ILE A 669 -11.17 -19.45 8.94
C ILE A 669 -11.67 -20.81 8.43
N SER A 670 -12.45 -21.51 9.27
CA SER A 670 -13.01 -22.81 8.90
C SER A 670 -13.96 -22.70 7.71
N VAL A 671 -14.10 -23.78 6.95
CA VAL A 671 -15.05 -23.83 5.81
C VAL A 671 -16.47 -23.53 6.28
N ASP A 672 -16.87 -24.05 7.44
CA ASP A 672 -18.19 -23.81 8.02
C ASP A 672 -18.41 -22.33 8.38
N ASP A 673 -17.41 -21.67 8.97
CA ASP A 673 -17.48 -20.25 9.28
C ASP A 673 -17.54 -19.40 8.00
N LYS A 674 -16.77 -19.75 6.96
CA LYS A 674 -16.86 -19.08 5.64
C LYS A 674 -18.27 -19.20 5.05
N VAL A 675 -18.88 -20.39 5.12
CA VAL A 675 -20.26 -20.63 4.65
C VAL A 675 -21.26 -19.81 5.49
N TYR A 676 -21.09 -19.78 6.81
CA TYR A 676 -21.91 -19.00 7.73
C TYR A 676 -21.86 -17.50 7.40
N TYR A 677 -20.67 -16.91 7.31
CA TYR A 677 -20.49 -15.49 6.98
C TYR A 677 -21.07 -15.17 5.60
N ARG A 678 -20.79 -16.01 4.60
CA ARG A 678 -21.31 -15.85 3.24
C ARG A 678 -22.84 -15.81 3.23
N SER A 679 -23.49 -16.80 3.86
CA SER A 679 -24.95 -16.84 3.92
C SER A 679 -25.50 -15.56 4.54
N ARG A 680 -24.92 -15.14 5.67
CA ARG A 680 -25.36 -13.97 6.41
C ARG A 680 -25.21 -12.68 5.58
N PHE A 681 -24.06 -12.48 4.94
CA PHE A 681 -23.77 -11.30 4.13
C PHE A 681 -24.63 -11.25 2.86
N ILE A 682 -24.81 -12.37 2.16
CA ILE A 682 -25.68 -12.44 0.97
C ILE A 682 -27.14 -12.15 1.34
N THR A 683 -27.63 -12.68 2.46
CA THR A 683 -28.99 -12.36 2.95
C THR A 683 -29.15 -10.85 3.17
N GLN A 684 -28.14 -10.18 3.72
CA GLN A 684 -28.17 -8.74 3.93
C GLN A 684 -28.08 -7.95 2.62
N LEU A 685 -27.23 -8.37 1.67
CA LEU A 685 -27.12 -7.78 0.33
C LEU A 685 -28.45 -7.86 -0.45
N ASN A 686 -29.17 -8.97 -0.30
CA ASN A 686 -30.45 -9.22 -0.97
C ASN A 686 -31.64 -8.49 -0.30
N GLY A 687 -31.44 -7.93 0.90
CA GLY A 687 -32.42 -7.07 1.56
C GLY A 687 -32.54 -5.72 0.85
N LYS A 688 -33.62 -5.52 0.08
CA LYS A 688 -33.87 -4.35 -0.81
C LYS A 688 -33.80 -2.95 -0.16
N THR A 689 -33.59 -2.81 1.15
CA THR A 689 -33.92 -1.60 1.89
C THR A 689 -32.74 -0.79 2.43
N LEU A 690 -31.48 -1.28 2.43
CA LEU A 690 -30.49 -0.74 3.38
C LEU A 690 -29.03 -0.54 2.93
N LEU A 691 -28.72 -0.45 1.64
CA LEU A 691 -27.33 -0.29 1.22
C LEU A 691 -27.11 1.01 0.44
N SER A 692 -26.92 2.10 1.18
CA SER A 692 -26.10 3.22 0.70
C SER A 692 -24.67 2.73 0.44
N GLY A 693 -23.94 3.39 -0.48
CA GLY A 693 -22.69 2.90 -1.06
C GLY A 693 -21.65 2.35 -0.07
N SER A 694 -21.45 3.01 1.08
CA SER A 694 -20.46 2.57 2.09
C SER A 694 -20.84 1.26 2.78
N ASN A 695 -22.11 1.05 3.10
CA ASN A 695 -22.57 -0.17 3.77
C ASN A 695 -22.54 -1.36 2.81
N LYS A 696 -22.83 -1.11 1.52
CA LYS A 696 -22.68 -2.12 0.47
C LYS A 696 -21.22 -2.57 0.37
N LYS A 697 -20.29 -1.62 0.26
CA LYS A 697 -18.84 -1.85 0.16
C LYS A 697 -18.34 -2.73 1.30
N ILE A 698 -18.61 -2.35 2.55
CA ILE A 698 -18.17 -3.11 3.74
C ILE A 698 -18.67 -4.56 3.69
N ILE A 699 -19.95 -4.78 3.38
CA ILE A 699 -20.49 -6.15 3.30
C ILE A 699 -19.83 -6.94 2.18
N MET A 700 -19.54 -6.32 1.03
CA MET A 700 -18.87 -7.00 -0.08
C MET A 700 -17.38 -7.27 0.18
N GLU A 701 -16.69 -6.38 0.90
CA GLU A 701 -15.34 -6.66 1.40
C GLU A 701 -15.35 -7.84 2.36
N GLY A 702 -16.33 -7.90 3.27
CA GLY A 702 -16.58 -9.06 4.13
C GLY A 702 -16.83 -10.34 3.33
N VAL A 703 -17.67 -10.26 2.29
CA VAL A 703 -17.92 -11.39 1.37
C VAL A 703 -16.63 -11.80 0.64
N SER A 704 -15.89 -10.86 0.09
CA SER A 704 -14.62 -11.10 -0.62
C SER A 704 -13.58 -11.74 0.30
N SER A 705 -13.50 -11.28 1.55
CA SER A 705 -12.58 -11.85 2.53
C SER A 705 -12.86 -13.32 2.83
N VAL A 706 -14.10 -13.81 2.74
CA VAL A 706 -14.42 -15.23 2.98
C VAL A 706 -14.41 -16.09 1.72
N TYR A 707 -14.16 -15.49 0.54
CA TYR A 707 -13.92 -16.24 -0.69
C TYR A 707 -12.45 -16.66 -0.77
N ASP A 708 -12.21 -17.97 -0.83
CA ASP A 708 -10.92 -18.48 -1.27
C ASP A 708 -10.76 -18.16 -2.76
N HIS A 709 -9.92 -17.17 -3.07
CA HIS A 709 -9.31 -17.11 -4.40
C HIS A 709 -8.44 -18.37 -4.54
N LYS A 710 -8.97 -19.36 -5.27
CA LYS A 710 -8.18 -20.49 -5.77
C LYS A 710 -7.10 -20.00 -6.71
#